data_AF-A0A8J3DJJ9-F1
#
_entry.id   AF-A0A8J3DJJ9-F1
#
_cell.length_a   1.000
_cell.length_b   1.000
_cell.length_c   1.000
_cell.angle_alpha   90.00
_cell.angle_beta   90.00
_cell.angle_gamma   90.00
#
_symmetry.space_group_name_H-M   'P 1'
#
loop_
_entity.id
_entity.type
_entity.pdbx_description
1 polymer ?
#
loop_
_entity_poly.entity_id
_entity_poly.type
_entity_poly.pdbx_seq_one_letter_code
_entity_poly.pdbx_strand_id
1 'polypeptide(L)'
;MAIFTGIAAAFTAISSWTIGTFAAGAFLLQTAAGIGLNLLASAIAGKPDKPSFSVQGQLQSGGDVARSFILGRTATAGSLVYANTWGNAGKTPNAYFTQVIALSDLPTQGLGTVWINGEPCTLLPDQSHAEYGVPVQEYRKDGKDYLWVKFYDGTQTQADNFLTSRVSSAERPYQSTRVGYGVSYVICTARIHEELFTGFPQYKFELVGAKLYDPSLDSSVGGNGTQRLADPATWGGDGDHLPAVQVYNLLLGFKYAGSWFYGVQNMASARLPAADWIAQINKCRAQVAAPGGGTEVQYQSGLEIQVNAQLADAIEALATACQGRLIETGGTYKMRLGAPDLPVASFTDGDILSTESQSFTPFFGLADTINGIAATYPDPAEGWNAKAAPSLFRPDLEIKAGNRRLMADVSLGAVYRPTQVQRLMKSALEEAQRARRHTFSLPPHFWTLEPGDYVEWTSVRNGYVTKLFRVDGIVDKANLDVVVDLTEVDPSDYNWNPSTDYTTPVYGPVGVVRPQPQPIVDWSARAEPIRDNSSGARRPGILLQWDGDQEDIDAVIFEVRLASTLDVIYTGRTDTPEKGEIHIGQNLLPNVQYGVRGRYVASGNNRPMEWSSWLVVTTDNVLLGEEDIYFPGLVEEVTESVRDAMEFIDTRSLLEEAQRLMNSLADQDAGNFIERESIRTELKVTAGGLTASYTQAIDAAVGPDSAIVQELTRLTVELDGKANADVVQLLQTQVTVLGEDVTAVANALTQTNAQVGRFSASGLFRASSEASGSGAVSRVVLAAEASAGANSATAAIFLEALSNGQNRVGILASQFYVYSAANQLLRPFIIQDGVVIADNLRVAWAKITDVQITNAQIANLTVGTSNLDFNAVTQTTTGVCTAYSQQWTVPPGSGGALVQTWPVSTITVPPGVGSQLSTTGTLQLYVGAGSRGRVSLVIRNATTGVLVYRSSYIDLSPSGGTGGTGETATSPIDTYQIDPSLSSAANNTYQLYVETEVLVGYELRFSFTGPTFKNLLWKR
;
A
#
# COMPACT_ATOMS: atom_id res chain seq x y z
N MET A 1 42.49 -37.70 55.86
CA MET A 1 42.48 -38.44 54.58
C MET A 1 42.18 -37.44 53.49
N ALA A 2 43.03 -37.45 52.46
CA ALA A 2 43.10 -36.46 51.40
C ALA A 2 42.02 -36.68 50.33
N ILE A 3 41.59 -35.56 49.71
CA ILE A 3 41.54 -35.28 48.26
C ILE A 3 40.55 -34.11 48.10
N PHE A 4 41.07 -32.89 47.93
CA PHE A 4 40.45 -31.81 47.14
C PHE A 4 41.54 -30.77 46.84
N THR A 5 42.14 -30.91 45.67
CA THR A 5 42.97 -29.91 45.00
C THR A 5 42.42 -29.77 43.59
N GLY A 6 42.03 -28.57 43.19
CA GLY A 6 41.71 -28.23 41.81
C GLY A 6 40.50 -27.31 41.67
N ILE A 7 40.74 -26.00 41.82
CA ILE A 7 40.33 -24.92 40.90
C ILE A 7 40.84 -23.62 41.54
N ALA A 8 41.93 -23.12 40.98
CA ALA A 8 42.51 -21.82 41.24
C ALA A 8 42.49 -21.07 39.91
N ALA A 9 41.66 -20.03 39.81
CA ALA A 9 41.86 -18.86 38.95
C ALA A 9 40.73 -17.84 39.19
N ALA A 10 41.13 -16.61 39.49
CA ALA A 10 40.36 -15.37 39.41
C ALA A 10 39.17 -15.15 40.38
N PHE A 11 39.49 -14.89 41.66
CA PHE A 11 38.70 -13.98 42.50
C PHE A 11 39.65 -12.90 43.05
N THR A 12 39.59 -11.69 42.53
CA THR A 12 40.12 -10.51 43.24
C THR A 12 39.07 -10.08 44.27
N ALA A 13 38.96 -10.87 45.34
CA ALA A 13 38.33 -10.48 46.59
C ALA A 13 39.46 -10.19 47.58
N ILE A 14 39.65 -8.92 47.94
CA ILE A 14 40.51 -8.56 49.08
C ILE A 14 39.65 -8.76 50.33
N SER A 15 39.66 -9.98 50.88
CA SER A 15 39.61 -10.25 52.34
C SER A 15 39.43 -11.75 52.62
N SER A 16 40.46 -12.36 53.22
CA SER A 16 40.44 -13.47 54.19
C SER A 16 41.76 -14.23 54.09
N TRP A 17 42.71 -13.87 54.97
CA TRP A 17 43.89 -14.69 55.22
C TRP A 17 43.56 -15.72 56.30
N THR A 18 43.88 -16.97 55.99
CA THR A 18 43.82 -18.13 56.89
C THR A 18 44.77 -17.97 58.07
N ILE A 19 44.27 -18.29 59.27
CA ILE A 19 45.06 -18.46 60.50
C ILE A 19 46.09 -19.58 60.29
N GLY A 20 47.37 -19.28 60.45
CA GLY A 20 48.44 -20.27 60.46
C GLY A 20 49.84 -19.67 60.74
N THR A 21 50.35 -19.95 61.94
CA THR A 21 51.74 -19.84 62.43
C THR A 21 52.33 -18.48 62.84
N PHE A 22 52.57 -18.36 64.15
CA PHE A 22 53.51 -17.45 64.81
C PHE A 22 54.95 -17.63 64.26
N ALA A 23 55.54 -16.56 63.71
CA ALA A 23 56.95 -16.18 63.87
C ALA A 23 57.27 -14.86 63.14
N ALA A 24 57.66 -13.83 63.90
CA ALA A 24 58.52 -12.70 63.55
C ALA A 24 58.39 -12.03 62.16
N GLY A 25 57.84 -10.80 62.13
CA GLY A 25 58.12 -9.81 61.08
C GLY A 25 56.90 -8.97 60.68
N ALA A 26 56.77 -7.77 61.27
CA ALA A 26 55.74 -6.78 60.97
C ALA A 26 55.93 -6.14 59.56
N PHE A 27 55.68 -6.90 58.49
CA PHE A 27 55.80 -6.40 57.11
C PHE A 27 54.83 -7.03 56.09
N LEU A 28 53.55 -7.23 56.44
CA LEU A 28 52.53 -7.69 55.47
C LEU A 28 51.24 -6.87 55.58
N LEU A 29 51.40 -5.54 55.46
CA LEU A 29 50.32 -4.60 55.10
C LEU A 29 50.86 -3.57 54.10
N GLN A 30 51.74 -4.03 53.20
CA GLN A 30 52.32 -3.22 52.12
C GLN A 30 52.14 -3.90 50.75
N THR A 31 51.06 -4.64 50.60
CA THR A 31 50.49 -4.89 49.27
C THR A 31 49.63 -3.68 48.93
N ALA A 32 49.79 -3.13 47.73
CA ALA A 32 49.04 -2.00 47.18
C ALA A 32 47.52 -2.29 47.09
N ALA A 33 46.85 -2.44 48.23
CA ALA A 33 45.40 -2.56 48.38
C ALA A 33 44.86 -1.15 48.56
N GLY A 34 44.94 -0.38 47.50
CA GLY A 34 44.69 1.04 47.55
C GLY A 34 44.20 1.55 46.21
N ILE A 35 43.20 0.89 45.66
CA ILE A 35 42.36 1.52 44.65
C ILE A 35 40.92 1.40 45.14
N GLY A 36 40.60 2.31 46.06
CA GLY A 36 39.30 2.42 46.70
C GLY A 36 38.29 3.17 45.84
N LEU A 37 38.03 2.71 44.61
CA LEU A 37 36.91 3.13 43.78
C LEU A 37 36.52 1.92 42.91
N ASN A 38 35.42 1.22 43.19
CA ASN A 38 34.98 0.08 42.34
C ASN A 38 34.85 0.46 40.86
N LEU A 39 34.60 1.75 40.57
CA LEU A 39 34.46 2.29 39.22
C LEU A 39 35.80 2.58 38.52
N LEU A 40 36.78 3.10 39.27
CA LEU A 40 38.03 3.65 38.74
C LEU A 40 39.21 2.70 38.94
N ALA A 41 39.17 1.89 39.99
CA ALA A 41 40.10 0.80 40.24
C ALA A 41 40.07 -0.23 39.13
N SER A 42 38.88 -0.60 38.66
CA SER A 42 38.70 -1.49 37.52
C SER A 42 39.23 -0.88 36.22
N ALA A 43 39.08 0.44 36.05
CA ALA A 43 39.52 1.18 34.87
C ALA A 43 41.05 1.32 34.80
N ILE A 44 41.70 1.66 35.91
CA ILE A 44 43.16 1.87 36.01
C ILE A 44 43.91 0.54 36.04
N ALA A 45 43.36 -0.51 36.67
CA ALA A 45 44.04 -1.79 36.82
C ALA A 45 44.06 -2.66 35.56
N GLY A 46 43.36 -2.27 34.48
CA GLY A 46 43.26 -3.04 33.23
C GLY A 46 42.77 -4.47 33.47
N LYS A 47 41.47 -4.66 33.73
CA LYS A 47 40.93 -6.00 34.06
C LYS A 47 40.82 -6.94 32.83
N PRO A 48 40.99 -8.27 33.03
CA PRO A 48 40.69 -9.31 32.03
C PRO A 48 39.19 -9.36 31.68
N ASP A 49 38.86 -9.96 30.52
CA ASP A 49 37.49 -10.08 29.97
C ASP A 49 36.49 -10.70 30.97
N LYS A 50 35.75 -9.84 31.67
CA LYS A 50 34.58 -10.20 32.49
C LYS A 50 33.32 -10.20 31.62
N PRO A 51 32.25 -10.94 32.00
CA PRO A 51 30.98 -10.86 31.29
C PRO A 51 30.47 -9.41 31.26
N SER A 52 30.25 -8.89 30.05
CA SER A 52 29.65 -7.56 29.86
C SER A 52 28.14 -7.65 30.09
N PHE A 53 27.64 -6.94 31.11
CA PHE A 53 26.20 -6.79 31.35
C PHE A 53 25.58 -5.65 30.52
N SER A 54 26.11 -5.41 29.32
CA SER A 54 25.52 -4.49 28.35
C SER A 54 24.21 -5.04 27.83
N VAL A 55 23.27 -4.15 27.47
CA VAL A 55 21.99 -4.52 26.86
C VAL A 55 22.22 -5.44 25.67
N GLN A 56 21.60 -6.61 25.70
CA GLN A 56 21.70 -7.56 24.61
C GLN A 56 20.96 -7.02 23.38
N GLY A 57 21.73 -6.67 22.34
CA GLY A 57 21.21 -6.01 21.15
C GLY A 57 20.61 -6.94 20.09
N GLN A 58 20.84 -8.25 20.19
CA GLN A 58 20.40 -9.24 19.20
C GLN A 58 19.67 -10.42 19.84
N LEU A 59 18.61 -10.86 19.18
CA LEU A 59 17.81 -12.02 19.57
C LEU A 59 18.64 -13.30 19.43
N GLN A 60 18.79 -14.06 20.52
CA GLN A 60 19.51 -15.33 20.51
C GLN A 60 18.53 -16.51 20.40
N SER A 61 18.93 -17.58 19.71
CA SER A 61 18.14 -18.81 19.58
C SER A 61 19.05 -20.03 19.73
N GLY A 62 18.60 -21.05 20.46
CA GLY A 62 19.34 -22.29 20.69
C GLY A 62 19.11 -22.85 22.10
N GLY A 63 19.41 -24.13 22.29
CA GLY A 63 19.29 -24.80 23.60
C GLY A 63 20.39 -24.44 24.61
N ASP A 64 21.40 -23.68 24.18
CA ASP A 64 22.56 -23.28 24.98
C ASP A 64 22.52 -21.80 25.40
N VAL A 65 21.39 -21.11 25.16
CA VAL A 65 21.20 -19.73 25.64
C VAL A 65 21.01 -19.78 27.16
N ALA A 66 21.87 -19.07 27.89
CA ALA A 66 21.78 -18.99 29.34
C ALA A 66 20.46 -18.34 29.77
N ARG A 67 19.89 -18.83 30.88
CA ARG A 67 18.73 -18.20 31.51
C ARG A 67 19.12 -16.80 32.01
N SER A 68 18.23 -15.82 31.86
CA SER A 68 18.48 -14.45 32.31
C SER A 68 17.26 -13.85 32.99
N PHE A 69 17.47 -12.88 33.87
CA PHE A 69 16.38 -12.18 34.55
C PHE A 69 16.68 -10.69 34.66
N ILE A 70 15.62 -9.90 34.74
CA ILE A 70 15.70 -8.44 34.73
C ILE A 70 15.50 -7.87 36.13
N LEU A 71 16.41 -6.98 36.54
CA LEU A 71 16.27 -6.12 37.71
C LEU A 71 16.15 -4.66 37.27
N GLY A 72 15.32 -3.87 37.98
CA GLY A 72 15.11 -2.46 37.67
C GLY A 72 14.56 -2.24 36.25
N ARG A 73 14.91 -1.11 35.64
CA ARG A 73 14.47 -0.75 34.27
C ARG A 73 15.63 -0.95 33.29
N THR A 74 15.48 -1.86 32.33
CA THR A 74 16.46 -2.10 31.27
C THR A 74 15.77 -2.59 30.00
N ALA A 75 16.52 -2.80 28.93
CA ALA A 75 16.02 -3.45 27.73
C ALA A 75 16.75 -4.77 27.44
N THR A 76 16.05 -5.67 26.75
CA THR A 76 16.61 -6.94 26.27
C THR A 76 16.02 -7.30 24.91
N ALA A 77 16.80 -7.93 24.04
CA ALA A 77 16.27 -8.61 22.86
C ALA A 77 15.57 -9.93 23.22
N GLY A 78 15.85 -10.47 24.40
CA GLY A 78 15.34 -11.77 24.85
C GLY A 78 15.94 -12.95 24.09
N SER A 79 15.31 -14.11 24.27
CA SER A 79 15.66 -15.36 23.60
C SER A 79 14.46 -15.94 22.84
N LEU A 80 14.69 -16.40 21.61
CA LEU A 80 13.66 -16.98 20.77
C LEU A 80 13.34 -18.40 21.25
N VAL A 81 12.11 -18.61 21.74
CA VAL A 81 11.61 -19.90 22.24
C VAL A 81 10.87 -20.67 21.16
N TYR A 82 10.11 -19.98 20.32
CA TYR A 82 9.29 -20.61 19.28
C TYR A 82 9.04 -19.66 18.12
N ALA A 83 8.96 -20.19 16.90
CA ALA A 83 8.55 -19.44 15.72
C ALA A 83 7.80 -20.33 14.74
N ASN A 84 6.75 -19.81 14.11
CA ASN A 84 6.06 -20.51 13.03
C ASN A 84 5.45 -19.56 11.98
N THR A 85 5.38 -20.05 10.74
CA THR A 85 4.58 -19.43 9.66
C THR A 85 3.25 -20.15 9.55
N TRP A 86 2.15 -19.43 9.43
CA TRP A 86 0.81 -20.02 9.48
C TRP A 86 -0.25 -19.13 8.83
N GLY A 87 -1.47 -19.67 8.76
CA GLY A 87 -2.69 -18.94 8.39
C GLY A 87 -2.78 -18.55 6.91
N ASN A 88 -3.90 -17.93 6.55
CA ASN A 88 -4.14 -17.36 5.22
C ASN A 88 -4.60 -15.92 5.36
N ALA A 89 -4.10 -15.02 4.53
CA ALA A 89 -4.65 -13.67 4.41
C ALA A 89 -5.30 -13.52 3.04
N GLY A 90 -6.63 -13.55 2.99
CA GLY A 90 -7.36 -13.66 1.72
C GLY A 90 -7.05 -14.98 1.03
N LYS A 91 -6.44 -14.94 -0.15
CA LYS A 91 -6.04 -16.12 -0.93
C LYS A 91 -4.57 -16.52 -0.75
N THR A 92 -3.79 -15.77 0.04
CA THR A 92 -2.35 -16.03 0.22
C THR A 92 -2.12 -16.98 1.40
N PRO A 93 -1.55 -18.18 1.18
CA PRO A 93 -1.20 -19.10 2.26
C PRO A 93 0.05 -18.65 3.01
N ASN A 94 0.18 -19.07 4.28
CA ASN A 94 1.28 -18.75 5.19
C ASN A 94 1.54 -17.25 5.35
N ALA A 95 0.47 -16.46 5.37
CA ALA A 95 0.56 -15.00 5.36
C ALA A 95 1.03 -14.39 6.70
N TYR A 96 1.15 -15.18 7.76
CA TYR A 96 1.53 -14.73 9.09
C TYR A 96 2.78 -15.44 9.59
N PHE A 97 3.61 -14.69 10.31
CA PHE A 97 4.76 -15.21 11.03
C PHE A 97 4.64 -14.80 12.51
N THR A 98 4.69 -15.78 13.40
CA THR A 98 4.58 -15.55 14.85
C THR A 98 5.83 -16.06 15.55
N GLN A 99 6.39 -15.23 16.44
CA GLN A 99 7.52 -15.54 17.32
C GLN A 99 7.12 -15.43 18.78
N VAL A 100 7.65 -16.32 19.61
CA VAL A 100 7.55 -16.28 21.06
C VAL A 100 8.95 -16.04 21.61
N ILE A 101 9.14 -14.92 22.29
CA ILE A 101 10.42 -14.45 22.79
C ILE A 101 10.36 -14.38 24.31
N ALA A 102 11.18 -15.16 25.01
CA ALA A 102 11.33 -15.07 26.46
C ALA A 102 12.19 -13.86 26.81
N LEU A 103 11.74 -13.08 27.78
CA LEU A 103 12.33 -11.80 28.16
C LEU A 103 13.00 -11.85 29.53
N SER A 104 12.46 -12.62 30.47
CA SER A 104 13.02 -12.80 31.81
C SER A 104 12.55 -14.13 32.40
N ASP A 105 13.46 -14.91 32.96
CA ASP A 105 13.22 -16.15 33.70
C ASP A 105 12.71 -15.94 35.14
N LEU A 106 12.26 -14.73 35.44
CA LEU A 106 11.45 -14.36 36.60
C LEU A 106 10.33 -13.43 36.14
N PRO A 107 9.16 -13.43 36.83
CA PRO A 107 8.09 -12.51 36.50
C PRO A 107 8.54 -11.04 36.56
N THR A 108 8.06 -10.27 35.59
CA THR A 108 8.36 -8.83 35.43
C THR A 108 7.12 -8.01 35.70
N GLN A 109 7.27 -6.73 36.00
CA GLN A 109 6.13 -5.87 36.33
C GLN A 109 5.38 -5.34 35.11
N GLY A 110 6.06 -5.21 33.96
CA GLY A 110 5.43 -4.67 32.76
C GLY A 110 6.39 -4.50 31.60
N LEU A 111 5.79 -4.38 30.41
CA LEU A 111 6.45 -4.03 29.17
C LEU A 111 6.42 -2.51 28.98
N GLY A 112 7.59 -1.92 28.76
CA GLY A 112 7.77 -0.52 28.39
C GLY A 112 7.77 -0.34 26.87
N THR A 113 8.68 0.50 26.37
CA THR A 113 8.87 0.75 24.94
C THR A 113 9.29 -0.52 24.18
N VAL A 114 8.64 -0.77 23.05
CA VAL A 114 9.04 -1.82 22.11
C VAL A 114 9.79 -1.18 20.95
N TRP A 115 11.00 -1.65 20.69
CA TRP A 115 11.83 -1.22 19.58
C TRP A 115 11.81 -2.28 18.51
N ILE A 116 11.53 -1.88 17.27
CA ILE A 116 11.42 -2.80 16.13
C ILE A 116 12.25 -2.24 14.99
N ASN A 117 13.21 -3.03 14.50
CA ASN A 117 14.19 -2.62 13.48
C ASN A 117 14.95 -1.32 13.86
N GLY A 118 15.21 -1.13 15.16
CA GLY A 118 15.93 0.04 15.68
C GLY A 118 15.09 1.31 15.82
N GLU A 119 13.78 1.26 15.55
CA GLU A 119 12.84 2.37 15.74
C GLU A 119 11.96 2.13 16.98
N PRO A 120 11.71 3.13 17.84
CA PRO A 120 10.76 3.00 18.93
C PRO A 120 9.34 2.98 18.36
N CYS A 121 8.54 1.99 18.77
CA CYS A 121 7.20 1.80 18.23
C CYS A 121 6.09 2.07 19.25
N THR A 122 4.97 2.58 18.76
CA THR A 122 3.78 2.91 19.54
C THR A 122 2.80 1.74 19.53
N LEU A 123 2.52 1.18 20.70
CA LEU A 123 1.48 0.17 20.89
C LEU A 123 0.11 0.85 21.06
N LEU A 124 -0.93 0.31 20.42
CA LEU A 124 -2.30 0.83 20.47
C LEU A 124 -3.22 -0.06 21.32
N PRO A 125 -3.10 -0.06 22.66
CA PRO A 125 -3.81 -1.01 23.54
C PRO A 125 -5.34 -0.92 23.43
N ASP A 126 -5.88 0.26 23.18
CA ASP A 126 -7.33 0.49 23.00
C ASP A 126 -7.89 -0.14 21.70
N GLN A 127 -7.00 -0.61 20.82
CA GLN A 127 -7.32 -1.25 19.55
C GLN A 127 -6.81 -2.70 19.50
N SER A 128 -6.63 -3.32 20.67
CA SER A 128 -6.14 -4.69 20.79
C SER A 128 -6.99 -5.67 19.98
N HIS A 129 -6.32 -6.49 19.19
CA HIS A 129 -6.95 -7.58 18.47
C HIS A 129 -7.18 -8.77 19.42
N ALA A 130 -8.36 -9.38 19.37
CA ALA A 130 -8.76 -10.46 20.29
C ALA A 130 -7.77 -11.64 20.32
N GLU A 131 -7.24 -12.03 19.15
CA GLU A 131 -6.27 -13.14 19.02
C GLU A 131 -4.80 -12.66 19.08
N TYR A 132 -4.39 -11.73 18.20
CA TYR A 132 -2.99 -11.37 17.96
C TYR A 132 -2.34 -10.44 19.00
N GLY A 133 -3.12 -9.76 19.84
CA GLY A 133 -2.62 -8.79 20.81
C GLY A 133 -2.70 -7.34 20.32
N VAL A 134 -1.82 -6.50 20.83
CA VAL A 134 -1.85 -5.04 20.64
C VAL A 134 -1.21 -4.67 19.31
N PRO A 135 -1.89 -3.94 18.39
CA PRO A 135 -1.28 -3.54 17.12
C PRO A 135 -0.22 -2.46 17.30
N VAL A 136 0.76 -2.46 16.40
CA VAL A 136 1.87 -1.51 16.36
C VAL A 136 1.59 -0.42 15.31
N GLN A 137 1.56 0.85 15.71
CA GLN A 137 1.12 1.97 14.87
C GLN A 137 1.99 2.15 13.62
N GLU A 138 3.31 2.04 13.75
CA GLU A 138 4.27 2.27 12.67
C GLU A 138 4.21 1.20 11.57
N TYR A 139 3.53 0.09 11.85
CA TYR A 139 3.27 -1.01 10.91
C TYR A 139 1.80 -1.07 10.47
N ARG A 140 1.07 0.04 10.59
CA ARG A 140 -0.27 0.21 10.03
C ARG A 140 -0.19 0.88 8.66
N LYS A 141 -0.83 0.26 7.66
CA LYS A 141 -0.91 0.80 6.29
C LYS A 141 -2.32 0.64 5.74
N ASP A 142 -2.85 1.70 5.11
CA ASP A 142 -4.19 1.73 4.51
C ASP A 142 -5.31 1.26 5.46
N GLY A 143 -5.21 1.65 6.74
CA GLY A 143 -6.15 1.24 7.80
C GLY A 143 -6.07 -0.22 8.23
N LYS A 144 -5.05 -0.98 7.79
CA LYS A 144 -4.82 -2.37 8.17
C LYS A 144 -3.56 -2.50 9.01
N ASP A 145 -3.64 -3.33 10.04
CA ASP A 145 -2.52 -3.69 10.90
C ASP A 145 -1.70 -4.84 10.30
N TYR A 146 -0.38 -4.74 10.41
CA TYR A 146 0.55 -5.78 9.95
C TYR A 146 1.48 -6.32 11.03
N LEU A 147 1.42 -5.79 12.25
CA LEU A 147 2.25 -6.23 13.37
C LEU A 147 1.49 -6.10 14.69
N TRP A 148 1.57 -7.13 15.52
CA TRP A 148 0.97 -7.16 16.86
C TRP A 148 1.96 -7.69 17.89
N VAL A 149 1.83 -7.20 19.12
CA VAL A 149 2.60 -7.63 20.29
C VAL A 149 1.64 -8.02 21.41
N LYS A 150 1.85 -9.20 22.00
CA LYS A 150 1.12 -9.67 23.18
C LYS A 150 2.10 -10.01 24.29
N PHE A 151 1.99 -9.33 25.42
CA PHE A 151 2.89 -9.47 26.56
C PHE A 151 2.31 -10.37 27.64
N TYR A 152 3.16 -11.21 28.21
CA TYR A 152 2.90 -12.05 29.37
C TYR A 152 3.95 -11.74 30.44
N ASP A 153 3.51 -11.42 31.64
CA ASP A 153 4.36 -10.94 32.72
C ASP A 153 5.08 -12.06 33.50
N GLY A 154 4.76 -13.32 33.20
CA GLY A 154 5.30 -14.51 33.87
C GLY A 154 4.38 -15.10 34.94
N THR A 155 3.21 -14.51 35.20
CA THR A 155 2.24 -15.00 36.19
C THR A 155 1.13 -15.87 35.59
N GLN A 156 1.07 -15.99 34.26
CA GLN A 156 0.05 -16.75 33.54
C GLN A 156 0.03 -18.23 33.90
N THR A 157 -1.17 -18.78 34.14
CA THR A 157 -1.36 -20.17 34.58
C THR A 157 -1.84 -21.11 33.46
N GLN A 158 -2.12 -20.58 32.27
CA GLN A 158 -2.55 -21.33 31.09
C GLN A 158 -1.75 -20.87 29.87
N ALA A 159 -1.49 -21.78 28.94
CA ALA A 159 -0.85 -21.45 27.67
C ALA A 159 -1.76 -20.54 26.84
N ASP A 160 -1.15 -19.69 26.01
CA ASP A 160 -1.91 -18.82 25.12
C ASP A 160 -2.75 -19.66 24.13
N ASN A 161 -4.06 -19.40 24.11
CA ASN A 161 -4.99 -20.14 23.26
C ASN A 161 -4.73 -19.92 21.77
N PHE A 162 -4.25 -18.74 21.37
CA PHE A 162 -3.92 -18.44 19.98
C PHE A 162 -2.70 -19.27 19.51
N LEU A 163 -1.66 -19.41 20.34
CA LEU A 163 -0.51 -20.27 20.05
C LEU A 163 -0.88 -21.74 19.93
N THR A 164 -1.66 -22.26 20.88
CA THR A 164 -2.01 -23.69 20.94
C THR A 164 -3.01 -24.12 19.87
N SER A 165 -3.87 -23.22 19.39
CA SER A 165 -4.92 -23.56 18.43
C SER A 165 -4.63 -23.15 16.98
N ARG A 166 -4.06 -21.96 16.74
CA ARG A 166 -3.92 -21.38 15.38
C ARG A 166 -2.50 -21.44 14.84
N VAL A 167 -1.52 -21.15 15.69
CA VAL A 167 -0.10 -21.07 15.30
C VAL A 167 0.59 -22.44 15.34
N SER A 168 0.11 -23.36 16.17
CA SER A 168 0.59 -24.74 16.29
C SER A 168 0.38 -25.51 14.98
N SER A 169 1.39 -26.26 14.52
CA SER A 169 1.28 -27.18 13.37
C SER A 169 1.78 -28.60 13.73
N ALA A 170 1.56 -29.57 12.85
CA ALA A 170 2.05 -30.94 13.06
C ALA A 170 3.58 -31.00 13.10
N GLU A 171 4.25 -30.20 12.28
CA GLU A 171 5.70 -30.09 12.18
C GLU A 171 6.29 -29.25 13.33
N ARG A 172 5.54 -28.27 13.83
CA ARG A 172 5.91 -27.39 14.96
C ARG A 172 4.78 -27.31 15.98
N PRO A 173 4.62 -28.33 16.83
CA PRO A 173 3.54 -28.33 17.82
C PRO A 173 3.82 -27.37 18.98
N TYR A 174 2.84 -26.55 19.33
CA TYR A 174 2.81 -25.78 20.58
C TYR A 174 1.81 -26.43 21.56
N GLN A 175 2.32 -27.18 22.52
CA GLN A 175 1.50 -27.93 23.48
C GLN A 175 0.88 -27.02 24.55
N SER A 176 -0.29 -27.37 25.07
CA SER A 176 -0.96 -26.66 26.17
C SER A 176 -0.17 -26.64 27.48
N THR A 177 0.85 -27.49 27.61
CA THR A 177 1.82 -27.51 28.72
C THR A 177 2.86 -26.39 28.63
N ARG A 178 3.01 -25.72 27.48
CA ARG A 178 3.96 -24.61 27.26
C ARG A 178 3.37 -23.29 27.76
N VAL A 179 3.16 -23.19 29.06
CA VAL A 179 2.56 -22.02 29.72
C VAL A 179 3.54 -20.86 29.87
N GLY A 180 4.84 -21.17 30.04
CA GLY A 180 5.84 -20.18 30.42
C GLY A 180 5.68 -19.64 31.84
N TYR A 181 5.04 -20.38 32.76
CA TYR A 181 4.86 -19.94 34.15
C TYR A 181 6.22 -19.63 34.80
N GLY A 182 6.35 -18.44 35.39
CA GLY A 182 7.60 -17.92 35.92
C GLY A 182 8.52 -17.21 34.92
N VAL A 183 8.14 -17.18 33.65
CA VAL A 183 8.90 -16.55 32.57
C VAL A 183 8.05 -15.47 31.92
N SER A 184 8.53 -14.22 31.93
CA SER A 184 7.90 -13.18 31.13
C SER A 184 8.30 -13.35 29.66
N TYR A 185 7.32 -13.23 28.77
CA TYR A 185 7.54 -13.43 27.33
C TYR A 185 6.61 -12.57 26.51
N VAL A 186 6.97 -12.38 25.25
CA VAL A 186 6.15 -11.69 24.25
C VAL A 186 5.87 -12.58 23.07
N ILE A 187 4.67 -12.44 22.53
CA ILE A 187 4.26 -13.02 21.26
C ILE A 187 4.23 -11.88 20.25
N CYS A 188 5.08 -11.95 19.25
CA CYS A 188 5.11 -11.02 18.14
C CYS A 188 4.53 -11.70 16.91
N THR A 189 3.46 -11.15 16.35
CA THR A 189 2.83 -11.67 15.12
C THR A 189 2.95 -10.63 14.02
N ALA A 190 3.63 -10.97 12.94
CA ALA A 190 3.76 -10.15 11.74
C ALA A 190 2.93 -10.75 10.60
N ARG A 191 2.24 -9.90 9.85
CA ARG A 191 1.58 -10.26 8.59
C ARG A 191 2.46 -9.81 7.43
N ILE A 192 2.72 -10.69 6.48
CA ILE A 192 3.59 -10.40 5.33
C ILE A 192 3.12 -9.15 4.60
N HIS A 193 4.04 -8.20 4.42
CA HIS A 193 3.90 -7.02 3.59
C HIS A 193 5.30 -6.54 3.18
N GLU A 194 5.64 -6.67 1.90
CA GLU A 194 7.00 -6.49 1.37
C GLU A 194 7.59 -5.10 1.67
N GLU A 195 6.79 -4.03 1.55
CA GLU A 195 7.28 -2.68 1.84
C GLU A 195 7.49 -2.39 3.34
N LEU A 196 6.85 -3.15 4.24
CA LEU A 196 6.99 -2.96 5.69
C LEU A 196 8.07 -3.86 6.28
N PHE A 197 8.34 -5.00 5.64
CA PHE A 197 9.24 -6.03 6.10
C PHE A 197 10.20 -6.45 4.98
N THR A 198 11.40 -5.88 4.99
CA THR A 198 12.52 -6.28 4.11
C THR A 198 13.25 -7.54 4.61
N GLY A 199 12.90 -8.00 5.82
CA GLY A 199 13.38 -9.21 6.46
C GLY A 199 12.55 -9.52 7.71
N PHE A 200 13.00 -10.49 8.52
CA PHE A 200 12.36 -10.73 9.82
C PHE A 200 12.55 -9.53 10.75
N PRO A 201 11.49 -9.08 11.45
CA PRO A 201 11.62 -7.94 12.35
C PRO A 201 12.60 -8.24 13.48
N GLN A 202 13.49 -7.29 13.79
CA GLN A 202 14.37 -7.35 14.95
C GLN A 202 13.72 -6.62 16.12
N TYR A 203 13.60 -7.30 17.26
CA TYR A 203 12.92 -6.74 18.43
C TYR A 203 13.89 -6.45 19.57
N LYS A 204 13.64 -5.37 20.30
CA LYS A 204 14.23 -5.07 21.60
C LYS A 204 13.14 -4.52 22.52
N PHE A 205 13.03 -5.07 23.71
CA PHE A 205 11.93 -4.81 24.63
C PHE A 205 12.46 -4.14 25.89
N GLU A 206 11.93 -2.97 26.21
CA GLU A 206 12.16 -2.34 27.50
C GLU A 206 11.23 -2.95 28.55
N LEU A 207 11.76 -3.25 29.74
CA LEU A 207 11.05 -3.94 30.81
C LEU A 207 11.27 -3.27 32.15
N VAL A 208 10.26 -3.41 33.01
CA VAL A 208 10.42 -3.24 34.45
C VAL A 208 10.55 -4.62 35.07
N GLY A 209 11.70 -4.87 35.70
CA GLY A 209 12.12 -6.17 36.23
C GLY A 209 11.30 -6.72 37.39
N ALA A 210 11.85 -7.73 38.06
CA ALA A 210 11.19 -8.41 39.16
C ALA A 210 10.87 -7.48 40.34
N LYS A 211 9.77 -7.78 41.04
CA LYS A 211 9.42 -7.13 42.32
C LYS A 211 10.38 -7.60 43.42
N LEU A 212 10.93 -6.68 44.18
CA LEU A 212 11.95 -6.92 45.19
C LEU A 212 11.45 -6.58 46.59
N TYR A 213 11.98 -7.30 47.57
CA TYR A 213 11.77 -6.99 48.97
C TYR A 213 12.63 -5.80 49.39
N ASP A 214 12.00 -4.74 49.86
CA ASP A 214 12.63 -3.55 50.40
C ASP A 214 12.47 -3.53 51.94
N PRO A 215 13.54 -3.79 52.73
CA PRO A 215 13.46 -3.77 54.19
C PRO A 215 13.11 -2.38 54.75
N SER A 216 13.34 -1.30 54.00
CA SER A 216 12.91 0.05 54.42
C SER A 216 11.41 0.25 54.36
N LEU A 217 10.68 -0.63 53.68
CA LEU A 217 9.21 -0.66 53.59
C LEU A 217 8.61 -1.82 54.40
N ASP A 218 9.37 -2.46 55.29
CA ASP A 218 8.90 -3.52 56.18
C ASP A 218 8.99 -3.10 57.65
N SER A 219 7.83 -2.75 58.21
CA SER A 219 7.67 -2.40 59.63
C SER A 219 8.09 -3.47 60.63
N SER A 220 8.20 -4.75 60.23
CA SER A 220 8.61 -5.84 61.12
C SER A 220 10.13 -5.93 61.36
N VAL A 221 10.93 -5.27 60.53
CA VAL A 221 12.40 -5.25 60.63
C VAL A 221 12.99 -3.85 60.83
N GLY A 222 12.14 -2.87 61.16
CA GLY A 222 12.53 -1.49 61.46
C GLY A 222 12.32 -0.49 60.32
N GLY A 223 11.75 -0.91 59.18
CA GLY A 223 11.31 -0.03 58.10
C GLY A 223 9.94 0.62 58.36
N ASN A 224 9.41 1.30 57.36
CA ASN A 224 8.09 1.93 57.37
C ASN A 224 7.29 1.52 56.13
N GLY A 225 6.44 0.49 56.27
CA GLY A 225 5.56 0.04 55.21
C GLY A 225 4.94 -1.33 55.49
N THR A 226 4.29 -1.86 54.45
CA THR A 226 3.48 -3.09 54.49
C THR A 226 4.19 -4.30 53.90
N GLN A 227 5.42 -4.18 53.39
CA GLN A 227 6.13 -5.32 52.81
C GLN A 227 6.48 -6.35 53.88
N ARG A 228 6.57 -7.63 53.50
CA ARG A 228 7.01 -8.73 54.37
C ARG A 228 7.95 -9.66 53.62
N LEU A 229 9.10 -9.98 54.21
CA LEU A 229 10.07 -10.90 53.59
C LEU A 229 9.48 -12.29 53.29
N ALA A 230 8.56 -12.77 54.12
CA ALA A 230 7.94 -14.08 53.93
C ALA A 230 6.81 -14.10 52.88
N ASP A 231 6.37 -12.94 52.39
CA ASP A 231 5.24 -12.82 51.45
C ASP A 231 5.63 -12.01 50.20
N PRO A 232 6.08 -12.69 49.13
CA PRO A 232 6.45 -12.06 47.87
C PRO A 232 5.34 -11.25 47.18
N ALA A 233 4.06 -11.48 47.52
CA ALA A 233 2.96 -10.70 46.95
C ALA A 233 2.97 -9.24 47.42
N THR A 234 3.63 -8.96 48.55
CA THR A 234 3.76 -7.62 49.13
C THR A 234 4.94 -6.82 48.57
N TRP A 235 5.86 -7.47 47.84
CA TRP A 235 7.08 -6.86 47.30
C TRP A 235 6.79 -5.92 46.14
N GLY A 236 7.75 -5.05 45.83
CA GLY A 236 7.68 -4.11 44.72
C GLY A 236 7.66 -2.64 45.12
N GLY A 237 7.66 -1.74 44.14
CA GLY A 237 7.61 -0.29 44.34
C GLY A 237 8.88 0.40 43.84
N ASP A 238 9.20 1.57 44.37
CA ASP A 238 10.37 2.33 43.91
C ASP A 238 11.70 1.60 44.22
N GLY A 239 11.72 0.82 45.30
CA GLY A 239 12.83 -0.03 45.72
C GLY A 239 13.36 -0.96 44.63
N ASP A 240 12.52 -1.39 43.69
CA ASP A 240 12.89 -2.29 42.60
C ASP A 240 13.97 -1.72 41.68
N HIS A 241 14.08 -0.38 41.66
CA HIS A 241 15.05 0.36 40.86
C HIS A 241 16.29 0.78 41.67
N LEU A 242 16.34 0.54 42.97
CA LEU A 242 17.43 1.00 43.83
C LEU A 242 18.55 -0.05 43.91
N PRO A 243 19.82 0.28 43.59
CA PRO A 243 20.91 -0.69 43.58
C PRO A 243 21.12 -1.38 44.93
N ALA A 244 20.91 -0.67 46.05
CA ALA A 244 21.01 -1.26 47.38
C ALA A 244 19.97 -2.35 47.64
N VAL A 245 18.71 -2.15 47.20
CA VAL A 245 17.64 -3.16 47.32
C VAL A 245 17.92 -4.35 46.40
N GLN A 246 18.40 -4.09 45.18
CA GLN A 246 18.79 -5.13 44.22
C GLN A 246 19.91 -6.02 44.78
N VAL A 247 20.96 -5.43 45.33
CA VAL A 247 22.05 -6.18 45.99
C VAL A 247 21.55 -6.91 47.24
N TYR A 248 20.68 -6.30 48.06
CA TYR A 248 20.08 -6.95 49.22
C TYR A 248 19.34 -8.24 48.85
N ASN A 249 18.55 -8.22 47.77
CA ASN A 249 17.81 -9.39 47.30
C ASN A 249 18.73 -10.46 46.68
N LEU A 250 19.81 -10.06 45.99
CA LEU A 250 20.85 -10.97 45.52
C LEU A 250 21.54 -11.71 46.68
N LEU A 251 21.76 -11.03 47.81
CA LEU A 251 22.32 -11.62 49.03
C LEU A 251 21.31 -12.47 49.80
N LEU A 252 20.01 -12.14 49.78
CA LEU A 252 18.96 -13.02 50.30
C LEU A 252 18.82 -14.32 49.48
N GLY A 253 19.10 -14.23 48.17
CA GLY A 253 18.93 -15.30 47.21
C GLY A 253 17.52 -15.31 46.64
N PHE A 254 17.41 -15.19 45.32
CA PHE A 254 16.16 -15.31 44.59
C PHE A 254 15.65 -16.74 44.67
N LYS A 255 14.38 -16.87 45.02
CA LYS A 255 13.63 -18.13 44.98
C LYS A 255 12.39 -17.95 44.12
N TYR A 256 12.03 -18.98 43.38
CA TYR A 256 10.77 -19.02 42.63
C TYR A 256 10.09 -20.37 42.86
N ALA A 257 8.79 -20.35 43.13
CA ALA A 257 8.01 -21.54 43.49
C ALA A 257 8.65 -22.42 44.59
N GLY A 258 9.28 -21.78 45.59
CA GLY A 258 9.96 -22.46 46.70
C GLY A 258 11.35 -23.02 46.39
N SER A 259 11.79 -22.99 45.13
CA SER A 259 13.11 -23.45 44.70
C SER A 259 14.09 -22.28 44.60
N TRP A 260 15.37 -22.52 44.92
CA TRP A 260 16.42 -21.54 44.69
C TRP A 260 16.64 -21.31 43.20
N PHE A 261 16.82 -20.05 42.81
CA PHE A 261 17.00 -19.64 41.42
C PHE A 261 18.39 -19.02 41.19
N TYR A 262 18.75 -17.97 41.94
CA TYR A 262 20.04 -17.27 41.80
C TYR A 262 20.40 -16.51 43.08
N GLY A 263 21.68 -16.19 43.31
CA GLY A 263 22.15 -15.47 44.50
C GLY A 263 22.65 -16.36 45.64
N VAL A 264 22.91 -15.80 46.83
CA VAL A 264 23.47 -16.59 47.95
C VAL A 264 22.45 -17.62 48.45
N GLN A 265 22.91 -18.83 48.73
CA GLN A 265 22.07 -19.89 49.28
C GLN A 265 22.04 -19.82 50.81
N ASN A 266 20.84 -19.98 51.38
CA ASN A 266 20.61 -20.08 52.83
C ASN A 266 21.13 -18.88 53.65
N MET A 267 21.00 -17.66 53.11
CA MET A 267 21.32 -16.44 53.86
C MET A 267 20.37 -16.28 55.05
N ALA A 268 20.93 -16.15 56.26
CA ALA A 268 20.16 -15.79 57.44
C ALA A 268 19.97 -14.27 57.50
N SER A 269 18.75 -13.79 57.78
CA SER A 269 18.45 -12.35 57.84
C SER A 269 19.29 -11.60 58.88
N ALA A 270 19.73 -12.27 59.95
CA ALA A 270 20.63 -11.68 60.95
C ALA A 270 22.02 -11.28 60.38
N ARG A 271 22.44 -11.89 59.26
CA ARG A 271 23.69 -11.55 58.56
C ARG A 271 23.53 -10.32 57.65
N LEU A 272 22.33 -9.75 57.55
CA LEU A 272 22.00 -8.55 56.78
C LEU A 272 21.28 -7.55 57.71
N PRO A 273 22.02 -6.79 58.55
CA PRO A 273 21.44 -5.95 59.59
C PRO A 273 20.52 -4.88 59.00
N ALA A 274 19.21 -5.01 59.25
CA ALA A 274 18.21 -4.21 58.55
C ALA A 274 18.42 -2.69 58.70
N ALA A 275 18.75 -2.20 59.90
CA ALA A 275 18.99 -0.78 60.14
C ALA A 275 20.11 -0.19 59.25
N ASP A 276 21.19 -0.94 59.03
CA ASP A 276 22.32 -0.53 58.20
C ASP A 276 21.91 -0.45 56.72
N TRP A 277 21.23 -1.49 56.22
CA TRP A 277 20.72 -1.53 54.84
C TRP A 277 19.68 -0.46 54.57
N ILE A 278 18.75 -0.21 55.51
CA ILE A 278 17.73 0.84 55.41
C ILE A 278 18.38 2.22 55.24
N ALA A 279 19.46 2.51 55.98
CA ALA A 279 20.16 3.78 55.86
C ALA A 279 20.73 4.00 54.44
N GLN A 280 21.32 2.95 53.84
CA GLN A 280 21.88 3.04 52.49
C GLN A 280 20.80 3.04 51.41
N ILE A 281 19.70 2.31 51.59
CA ILE A 281 18.54 2.38 50.70
C ILE A 281 17.99 3.81 50.65
N ASN A 282 17.91 4.48 51.80
CA ASN A 282 17.49 5.87 51.87
C ASN A 282 18.45 6.83 51.16
N LYS A 283 19.77 6.54 51.12
CA LYS A 283 20.71 7.29 50.27
C LYS A 283 20.42 7.11 48.79
N CYS A 284 20.04 5.91 48.33
CA CYS A 284 19.60 5.72 46.95
C CYS A 284 18.34 6.53 46.64
N ARG A 285 17.38 6.55 47.56
CA ARG A 285 16.07 7.23 47.45
C ARG A 285 16.15 8.76 47.61
N ALA A 286 17.27 9.28 48.11
CA ALA A 286 17.47 10.72 48.32
C ALA A 286 17.19 11.51 47.04
N GLN A 287 16.62 12.71 47.20
CA GLN A 287 16.31 13.60 46.08
C GLN A 287 17.49 14.53 45.79
N VAL A 288 17.87 14.66 44.53
CA VAL A 288 18.96 15.53 44.04
C VAL A 288 18.46 16.43 42.94
N ALA A 289 19.05 17.62 42.81
CA ALA A 289 18.67 18.59 41.79
C ALA A 289 18.85 18.03 40.37
N ALA A 290 17.82 18.17 39.53
CA ALA A 290 17.83 17.75 38.13
C ALA A 290 18.13 18.92 37.17
N PRO A 291 18.72 18.68 35.99
CA PRO A 291 18.82 19.71 34.95
C PRO A 291 17.44 20.19 34.50
N GLY A 292 17.28 21.50 34.28
CA GLY A 292 15.99 22.10 33.90
C GLY A 292 15.05 22.41 35.07
N GLY A 293 15.45 22.13 36.31
CA GLY A 293 14.67 22.39 37.53
C GLY A 293 14.04 21.13 38.13
N GLY A 294 13.62 21.20 39.39
CA GLY A 294 13.06 20.06 40.15
C GLY A 294 14.12 19.11 40.73
N THR A 295 13.68 17.93 41.16
CA THR A 295 14.55 16.89 41.73
C THR A 295 14.33 15.53 41.07
N GLU A 296 15.34 14.68 41.13
CA GLU A 296 15.27 13.27 40.77
C GLU A 296 15.88 12.38 41.86
N VAL A 297 15.58 11.08 41.82
CA VAL A 297 16.17 10.09 42.74
C VAL A 297 17.68 9.96 42.50
N GLN A 298 18.48 9.96 43.56
CA GLN A 298 19.96 9.98 43.51
C GLN A 298 20.53 8.80 42.70
N TYR A 299 20.18 7.56 43.07
CA TYR A 299 20.70 6.34 42.44
C TYR A 299 19.58 5.41 42.00
N GLN A 300 19.56 5.08 40.71
CA GLN A 300 18.75 4.02 40.14
C GLN A 300 19.61 3.13 39.24
N SER A 301 19.21 1.87 39.12
CA SER A 301 19.88 0.90 38.27
C SER A 301 18.88 -0.04 37.61
N GLY A 302 19.29 -0.58 36.46
CA GLY A 302 18.61 -1.70 35.83
C GLY A 302 19.63 -2.56 35.08
N LEU A 303 19.45 -3.87 35.14
CA LEU A 303 20.40 -4.83 34.62
C LEU A 303 19.71 -6.11 34.18
N GLU A 304 20.17 -6.67 33.07
CA GLU A 304 19.88 -8.06 32.71
C GLU A 304 21.00 -8.93 33.30
N ILE A 305 20.63 -9.84 34.20
CA ILE A 305 21.59 -10.74 34.85
C ILE A 305 21.43 -12.13 34.26
N GLN A 306 22.52 -12.63 33.67
CA GLN A 306 22.64 -14.01 33.22
C GLN A 306 22.87 -14.93 34.43
N VAL A 307 22.13 -16.04 34.53
CA VAL A 307 22.18 -16.97 35.67
C VAL A 307 23.53 -17.70 35.76
N ASN A 308 24.26 -17.80 34.64
CA ASN A 308 25.62 -18.37 34.60
C ASN A 308 26.72 -17.35 34.97
N ALA A 309 26.39 -16.07 35.16
CA ALA A 309 27.34 -15.07 35.62
C ALA A 309 27.69 -15.30 37.10
N GLN A 310 28.91 -14.94 37.49
CA GLN A 310 29.27 -14.98 38.91
C GLN A 310 28.50 -13.91 39.68
N LEU A 311 28.00 -14.27 40.86
CA LEU A 311 27.26 -13.34 41.71
C LEU A 311 28.06 -12.07 42.06
N ALA A 312 29.37 -12.22 42.29
CA ALA A 312 30.25 -11.10 42.58
C ALA A 312 30.29 -10.07 41.43
N ASP A 313 30.26 -10.52 40.17
CA ASP A 313 30.27 -9.63 39.01
C ASP A 313 28.93 -8.88 38.88
N ALA A 314 27.80 -9.55 39.14
CA ALA A 314 26.49 -8.89 39.16
C ALA A 314 26.39 -7.84 40.28
N ILE A 315 26.91 -8.15 41.48
CA ILE A 315 26.98 -7.19 42.59
C ILE A 315 27.92 -6.03 42.24
N GLU A 316 29.09 -6.29 41.64
CA GLU A 316 30.04 -5.26 41.23
C GLU A 316 29.39 -4.32 40.20
N ALA A 317 28.69 -4.87 39.19
CA ALA A 317 27.96 -4.08 38.20
C ALA A 317 26.89 -3.17 38.84
N LEU A 318 26.11 -3.68 39.80
CA LEU A 318 25.13 -2.85 40.52
C LEU A 318 25.78 -1.82 41.46
N ALA A 319 26.90 -2.17 42.09
CA ALA A 319 27.64 -1.28 42.96
C ALA A 319 28.19 -0.07 42.18
N THR A 320 28.58 -0.23 40.91
CA THR A 320 29.01 0.91 40.08
C THR A 320 27.92 1.98 39.91
N ALA A 321 26.63 1.60 39.94
CA ALA A 321 25.52 2.53 39.80
C ALA A 321 25.33 3.49 40.99
N CYS A 322 25.98 3.23 42.12
CA CYS A 322 25.87 4.02 43.35
C CYS A 322 27.21 4.28 44.06
N GLN A 323 28.35 4.00 43.39
CA GLN A 323 29.68 3.97 44.04
C GLN A 323 29.68 3.12 45.32
N GLY A 324 28.96 2.00 45.25
CA GLY A 324 28.77 1.08 46.35
C GLY A 324 30.04 0.27 46.64
N ARG A 325 30.20 -0.07 47.91
CA ARG A 325 31.16 -1.02 48.43
C ARG A 325 30.38 -2.03 49.28
N LEU A 326 30.56 -3.31 48.99
CA LEU A 326 30.04 -4.39 49.83
C LEU A 326 31.14 -4.83 50.78
N ILE A 327 30.84 -4.86 52.06
CA ILE A 327 31.74 -5.26 53.14
C ILE A 327 31.19 -6.52 53.79
N GLU A 328 32.07 -7.47 54.06
CA GLU A 328 31.80 -8.66 54.85
C GLU A 328 32.71 -8.64 56.08
N THR A 329 32.12 -8.61 57.27
CA THR A 329 32.84 -8.61 58.55
C THR A 329 32.19 -9.61 59.49
N GLY A 330 32.94 -10.61 59.96
CA GLY A 330 32.48 -11.57 60.96
C GLY A 330 31.23 -12.37 60.54
N GLY A 331 31.05 -12.60 59.24
CA GLY A 331 29.88 -13.25 58.66
C GLY A 331 28.76 -12.28 58.28
N THR A 332 28.83 -11.00 58.60
CA THR A 332 27.76 -10.02 58.35
C THR A 332 28.07 -9.17 57.13
N TYR A 333 27.09 -8.98 56.25
CA TYR A 333 27.23 -8.15 55.06
C TYR A 333 26.59 -6.78 55.26
N LYS A 334 27.38 -5.74 54.99
CA LYS A 334 26.99 -4.32 55.03
C LYS A 334 27.35 -3.67 53.70
N MET A 335 26.63 -2.62 53.33
CA MET A 335 26.93 -1.83 52.13
C MET A 335 27.25 -0.40 52.53
N ARG A 336 28.17 0.25 51.82
CA ARG A 336 28.39 1.71 51.90
C ARG A 336 28.32 2.27 50.50
N LEU A 337 27.52 3.31 50.28
CA LEU A 337 27.35 3.90 48.96
C LEU A 337 27.34 5.42 49.01
N GLY A 338 27.73 6.04 47.90
CA GLY A 338 27.80 7.48 47.75
C GLY A 338 28.67 8.16 48.82
N ALA A 339 28.22 9.34 49.26
CA ALA A 339 28.94 10.17 50.21
C ALA A 339 29.23 9.44 51.54
N PRO A 340 30.36 9.76 52.20
CA PRO A 340 30.71 9.26 53.53
C PRO A 340 29.58 9.37 54.54
N ASP A 341 29.43 8.34 55.38
CA ASP A 341 28.56 8.39 56.55
C ASP A 341 29.20 9.24 57.66
N LEU A 342 28.41 9.54 58.69
CA LEU A 342 28.93 10.20 59.89
C LEU A 342 30.02 9.35 60.55
N PRO A 343 31.07 9.98 61.12
CA PRO A 343 32.15 9.24 61.74
C PRO A 343 31.63 8.47 62.97
N VAL A 344 32.00 7.19 63.08
CA VAL A 344 31.64 6.32 64.19
C VAL A 344 32.59 6.46 65.39
N ALA A 345 33.79 7.00 65.15
CA ALA A 345 34.78 7.29 66.17
C ALA A 345 35.58 8.54 65.81
N SER A 346 36.09 9.21 66.84
CA SER A 346 37.03 10.32 66.69
C SER A 346 38.29 10.08 67.53
N PHE A 347 39.43 10.53 67.03
CA PHE A 347 40.71 10.39 67.74
C PHE A 347 41.69 11.51 67.40
N THR A 348 42.75 11.60 68.18
CA THR A 348 43.83 12.58 68.06
C THR A 348 45.19 11.89 67.92
N ASP A 349 46.24 12.68 67.66
CA ASP A 349 47.63 12.15 67.66
C ASP A 349 48.01 11.45 68.99
N GLY A 350 47.33 11.78 70.10
CA GLY A 350 47.60 11.17 71.41
C GLY A 350 47.08 9.74 71.57
N ASP A 351 46.13 9.32 70.74
CA ASP A 351 45.53 7.99 70.78
C ASP A 351 46.33 6.97 69.95
N ILE A 352 47.26 7.42 69.12
CA ILE A 352 48.07 6.55 68.25
C ILE A 352 49.24 5.97 69.05
N LEU A 353 49.38 4.65 69.02
CA LEU A 353 50.44 3.96 69.76
C LEU A 353 51.83 4.29 69.19
N SER A 354 52.63 5.00 69.98
CA SER A 354 53.97 5.45 69.59
C SER A 354 55.04 4.34 69.62
N THR A 355 54.76 3.23 70.28
CA THR A 355 55.62 2.04 70.37
C THR A 355 55.53 1.15 69.13
N GLU A 356 54.66 1.49 68.17
CA GLU A 356 54.34 0.69 67.00
C GLU A 356 54.66 1.46 65.70
N SER A 357 54.86 0.73 64.60
CA SER A 357 55.15 1.34 63.30
C SER A 357 53.95 2.08 62.73
N GLN A 358 54.20 3.19 62.04
CA GLN A 358 53.21 3.97 61.32
C GLN A 358 53.68 4.20 59.89
N SER A 359 52.76 4.13 58.92
CA SER A 359 53.01 4.44 57.52
C SER A 359 52.09 5.59 57.07
N PHE A 360 52.60 6.46 56.20
CA PHE A 360 51.82 7.53 55.60
C PHE A 360 52.19 7.68 54.13
N THR A 361 51.20 7.53 53.25
CA THR A 361 51.31 7.81 51.82
C THR A 361 50.59 9.13 51.53
N PRO A 362 51.30 10.25 51.31
CA PRO A 362 50.67 11.56 51.13
C PRO A 362 50.17 11.84 49.69
N PHE A 363 50.71 11.17 48.69
CA PHE A 363 50.41 11.39 47.27
C PHE A 363 50.47 10.10 46.47
N PHE A 364 49.73 10.06 45.37
CA PHE A 364 49.80 9.00 44.37
C PHE A 364 51.04 9.16 43.48
N GLY A 365 51.55 8.04 42.97
CA GLY A 365 52.47 8.07 41.84
C GLY A 365 51.74 8.55 40.58
N LEU A 366 52.48 9.12 39.62
CA LEU A 366 51.87 9.67 38.39
C LEU A 366 51.06 8.61 37.59
N ALA A 367 51.46 7.34 37.66
CA ALA A 367 50.74 6.25 37.00
C ALA A 367 49.34 5.99 37.61
N ASP A 368 49.15 6.36 38.88
CA ASP A 368 47.91 6.14 39.62
C ASP A 368 47.05 7.42 39.72
N THR A 369 47.55 8.56 39.24
CA THR A 369 46.81 9.82 39.19
C THR A 369 45.94 9.90 37.94
N ILE A 370 44.73 10.43 38.09
CA ILE A 370 43.85 10.75 36.97
C ILE A 370 43.43 12.23 37.02
N ASN A 371 43.16 12.79 35.85
CA ASN A 371 42.67 14.17 35.70
C ASN A 371 41.57 14.30 34.63
N GLY A 372 41.13 13.19 34.07
CA GLY A 372 39.93 13.11 33.26
C GLY A 372 39.26 11.75 33.37
N ILE A 373 37.97 11.71 33.06
CA ILE A 373 37.16 10.51 33.10
C ILE A 373 36.19 10.49 31.93
N ALA A 374 36.04 9.32 31.31
CA ALA A 374 35.02 9.03 30.31
C ALA A 374 34.21 7.81 30.76
N ALA A 375 32.94 7.77 30.39
CA ALA A 375 32.06 6.66 30.73
C ALA A 375 31.20 6.22 29.53
N THR A 376 30.91 4.92 29.47
CA THR A 376 29.94 4.34 28.55
C THR A 376 28.73 3.81 29.31
N TYR A 377 27.53 3.99 28.77
CA TYR A 377 26.27 3.60 29.41
C TYR A 377 25.18 3.27 28.37
N PRO A 378 24.19 2.41 28.68
CA PRO A 378 23.07 2.17 27.77
C PRO A 378 22.09 3.35 27.78
N ASP A 379 21.82 3.97 26.63
CA ASP A 379 20.95 5.15 26.54
C ASP A 379 19.56 4.79 25.98
N PRO A 380 18.47 4.94 26.75
CA PRO A 380 17.11 4.70 26.26
C PRO A 380 16.72 5.59 25.09
N ALA A 381 17.25 6.83 25.02
CA ALA A 381 16.97 7.74 23.91
C ALA A 381 17.62 7.26 22.59
N GLU A 382 18.65 6.41 22.65
CA GLU A 382 19.34 5.81 21.51
C GLU A 382 19.03 4.31 21.34
N GLY A 383 17.83 3.87 21.73
CA GLY A 383 17.42 2.49 21.58
C GLY A 383 18.16 1.53 22.50
N TRP A 384 18.58 1.99 23.68
CA TRP A 384 19.35 1.24 24.66
C TRP A 384 20.72 0.75 24.16
N ASN A 385 21.27 1.42 23.15
CA ASN A 385 22.63 1.16 22.66
C ASN A 385 23.67 1.79 23.60
N ALA A 386 24.88 1.24 23.61
CA ALA A 386 25.98 1.76 24.41
C ALA A 386 26.44 3.13 23.86
N LYS A 387 26.40 4.15 24.71
CA LYS A 387 26.72 5.53 24.40
C LYS A 387 27.82 6.05 25.30
N ALA A 388 28.72 6.88 24.76
CA ALA A 388 29.69 7.62 25.55
C ALA A 388 29.05 8.88 26.17
N ALA A 389 29.23 9.07 27.48
CA ALA A 389 28.90 10.32 28.16
C ALA A 389 29.92 11.41 27.81
N PRO A 390 29.55 12.71 27.90
CA PRO A 390 30.49 13.80 27.79
C PRO A 390 31.66 13.61 28.77
N SER A 391 32.89 13.56 28.25
CA SER A 391 34.08 13.39 29.07
C SER A 391 34.28 14.57 30.00
N LEU A 392 34.63 14.29 31.25
CA LEU A 392 34.96 15.31 32.23
C LEU A 392 36.48 15.46 32.29
N PHE A 393 36.96 16.69 32.07
CA PHE A 393 38.38 17.04 32.13
C PHE A 393 38.63 18.06 33.24
N ARG A 394 39.77 17.95 33.92
CA ARG A 394 40.26 18.93 34.90
C ARG A 394 41.59 19.53 34.44
N PRO A 395 41.57 20.59 33.61
CA PRO A 395 42.79 21.23 33.11
C PRO A 395 43.71 21.74 34.23
N ASP A 396 43.13 22.14 35.36
CA ASP A 396 43.88 22.53 36.56
C ASP A 396 44.72 21.39 37.15
N LEU A 397 44.28 20.15 36.99
CA LEU A 397 45.01 18.94 37.38
C LEU A 397 45.98 18.46 36.29
N GLU A 398 45.68 18.69 35.01
CA GLU A 398 46.61 18.42 33.90
C GLU A 398 47.92 19.20 34.07
N ILE A 399 47.85 20.48 34.47
CA ILE A 399 49.04 21.31 34.76
C ILE A 399 49.88 20.67 35.87
N LYS A 400 49.24 20.19 36.94
CA LYS A 400 49.92 19.50 38.06
C LYS A 400 50.56 18.17 37.63
N ALA A 401 49.98 17.50 36.63
CA ALA A 401 50.50 16.28 36.03
C ALA A 401 51.55 16.52 34.92
N GLY A 402 52.06 17.75 34.78
CA GLY A 402 53.05 18.11 33.76
C GLY A 402 52.45 18.28 32.37
N ASN A 403 51.24 18.84 32.28
CA ASN A 403 50.42 19.01 31.07
C ASN A 403 50.08 17.68 30.38
N ARG A 404 49.93 16.61 31.15
CA ARG A 404 49.53 15.29 30.66
C ARG A 404 48.08 15.04 30.97
N ARG A 405 47.35 14.51 29.98
CA ARG A 405 46.00 14.01 30.17
C ARG A 405 46.05 12.53 30.58
N LEU A 406 45.48 12.24 31.74
CA LEU A 406 45.44 10.94 32.39
C LEU A 406 43.97 10.55 32.55
N MET A 407 43.46 9.84 31.53
CA MET A 407 42.07 9.43 31.43
C MET A 407 41.83 8.11 32.15
N ALA A 408 40.68 8.00 32.81
CA ALA A 408 40.09 6.73 33.20
C ALA A 408 38.82 6.47 32.38
N ASP A 409 38.70 5.26 31.85
CA ASP A 409 37.53 4.82 31.08
C ASP A 409 36.68 3.87 31.91
N VAL A 410 35.40 4.19 32.04
CA VAL A 410 34.47 3.49 32.91
C VAL A 410 33.30 2.91 32.11
N SER A 411 32.86 1.71 32.46
CA SER A 411 31.59 1.16 31.98
C SER A 411 30.53 1.21 33.07
N LEU A 412 29.40 1.85 32.76
CA LEU A 412 28.22 2.00 33.64
C LEU A 412 27.03 1.26 33.04
N GLY A 413 27.18 -0.05 32.81
CA GLY A 413 26.15 -0.90 32.18
C GLY A 413 24.81 -0.94 32.93
N ALA A 414 24.81 -0.70 34.24
CA ALA A 414 23.61 -0.70 35.06
C ALA A 414 22.88 0.66 35.15
N VAL A 415 23.44 1.74 34.57
CA VAL A 415 22.90 3.11 34.69
C VAL A 415 22.46 3.61 33.33
N TYR A 416 21.18 3.96 33.17
CA TYR A 416 20.63 4.45 31.90
C TYR A 416 20.36 5.97 31.89
N ARG A 417 20.57 6.66 33.02
CA ARG A 417 20.26 8.08 33.17
C ARG A 417 21.53 8.94 32.97
N PRO A 418 21.56 9.84 31.97
CA PRO A 418 22.77 10.62 31.67
C PRO A 418 23.19 11.55 32.82
N THR A 419 22.24 12.05 33.59
CA THR A 419 22.47 12.89 34.78
C THR A 419 23.20 12.12 35.88
N GLN A 420 22.75 10.90 36.18
CA GLN A 420 23.40 10.03 37.17
C GLN A 420 24.79 9.59 36.70
N VAL A 421 24.98 9.30 35.40
CA VAL A 421 26.29 8.97 34.83
C VAL A 421 27.29 10.09 35.10
N GLN A 422 26.94 11.34 34.78
CA GLN A 422 27.85 12.48 35.00
C GLN A 422 28.08 12.77 36.49
N ARG A 423 27.09 12.56 37.37
CA ARG A 423 27.29 12.61 38.83
C ARG A 423 28.33 11.60 39.31
N LEU A 424 28.22 10.36 38.87
CA LEU A 424 29.15 9.28 39.21
C LEU A 424 30.55 9.57 38.66
N MET A 425 30.65 10.12 37.45
CA MET A 425 31.93 10.54 36.88
C MET A 425 32.60 11.64 37.71
N LYS A 426 31.86 12.69 38.07
CA LYS A 426 32.38 13.80 38.88
C LYS A 426 32.89 13.31 40.24
N SER A 427 32.02 12.65 41.00
CA SER A 427 32.36 12.15 42.34
C SER A 427 33.51 11.14 42.31
N ALA A 428 33.59 10.28 41.29
CA ALA A 428 34.72 9.36 41.14
C ALA A 428 36.02 10.10 40.85
N LEU A 429 36.00 11.15 40.02
CA LEU A 429 37.18 11.95 39.71
C LEU A 429 37.69 12.75 40.92
N GLU A 430 36.77 13.33 41.72
CA GLU A 430 37.13 14.07 42.94
C GLU A 430 37.63 13.13 44.04
N GLU A 431 36.96 11.98 44.28
CA GLU A 431 37.42 10.99 45.26
C GLU A 431 38.78 10.40 44.86
N ALA A 432 39.06 10.27 43.57
CA ALA A 432 40.38 9.84 43.07
C ALA A 432 41.51 10.84 43.34
N GLN A 433 41.21 12.06 43.80
CA GLN A 433 42.23 13.00 44.27
C GLN A 433 42.61 12.78 45.74
N ARG A 434 41.88 11.93 46.47
CA ARG A 434 42.08 11.66 47.90
C ARG A 434 43.24 10.68 48.11
N ALA A 435 44.45 11.21 48.04
CA ALA A 435 45.69 10.42 48.03
C ALA A 435 46.25 10.05 49.40
N ARG A 436 45.77 10.69 50.48
CA ARG A 436 46.34 10.49 51.82
C ARG A 436 45.88 9.15 52.40
N ARG A 437 46.84 8.27 52.68
CA ARG A 437 46.62 6.98 53.35
C ARG A 437 47.49 6.78 54.56
N HIS A 438 46.91 6.30 55.65
CA HIS A 438 47.62 6.05 56.89
C HIS A 438 47.42 4.62 57.36
N THR A 439 48.49 3.99 57.81
CA THR A 439 48.42 2.69 58.49
C THR A 439 49.12 2.81 59.84
N PHE A 440 48.41 2.58 60.94
CA PHE A 440 48.98 2.63 62.29
C PHE A 440 48.16 1.80 63.30
N SER A 441 48.69 1.64 64.51
CA SER A 441 48.01 0.91 65.59
C SER A 441 47.28 1.86 66.54
N LEU A 442 46.04 1.50 66.87
CA LEU A 442 45.17 2.13 67.85
C LEU A 442 44.94 1.17 69.04
N PRO A 443 44.67 1.71 70.25
CA PRO A 443 44.42 0.91 71.46
C PRO A 443 43.07 0.17 71.43
N PRO A 444 42.84 -0.80 72.35
CA PRO A 444 41.74 -1.76 72.27
C PRO A 444 40.31 -1.17 72.29
N HIS A 445 40.10 0.06 72.77
CA HIS A 445 38.77 0.68 72.71
C HIS A 445 38.31 1.02 71.27
N PHE A 446 39.20 1.00 70.28
CA PHE A 446 38.86 1.12 68.86
C PHE A 446 38.56 -0.23 68.18
N TRP A 447 38.51 -1.33 68.94
CA TRP A 447 38.16 -2.67 68.44
C TRP A 447 36.78 -2.74 67.76
N THR A 448 35.88 -1.80 68.08
CA THR A 448 34.56 -1.74 67.46
C THR A 448 34.56 -1.18 66.04
N LEU A 449 35.69 -0.65 65.55
CA LEU A 449 35.81 -0.20 64.17
C LEU A 449 35.70 -1.39 63.22
N GLU A 450 35.05 -1.18 62.10
CA GLU A 450 34.95 -2.17 61.02
C GLU A 450 35.39 -1.54 59.69
N PRO A 451 35.85 -2.35 58.71
CA PRO A 451 36.03 -1.86 57.35
C PRO A 451 34.74 -1.24 56.81
N GLY A 452 34.87 -0.11 56.11
CA GLY A 452 33.73 0.69 55.63
C GLY A 452 33.21 1.74 56.62
N ASP A 453 33.68 1.74 57.87
CA ASP A 453 33.39 2.82 58.81
C ASP A 453 34.14 4.10 58.46
N TYR A 454 33.62 5.21 58.96
CA TYR A 454 34.25 6.52 58.85
C TYR A 454 34.72 6.98 60.22
N VAL A 455 35.88 7.60 60.27
CA VAL A 455 36.48 8.12 61.51
C VAL A 455 36.93 9.56 61.32
N GLU A 456 36.90 10.32 62.40
CA GLU A 456 37.35 11.69 62.42
C GLU A 456 38.70 11.80 63.14
N TRP A 457 39.68 12.43 62.48
CA TRP A 457 41.01 12.61 63.05
C TRP A 457 41.41 14.09 63.10
N THR A 458 41.74 14.55 64.32
CA THR A 458 42.41 15.83 64.53
C THR A 458 43.89 15.58 64.81
N SER A 459 44.75 16.06 63.91
CA SER A 459 46.20 15.80 63.94
C SER A 459 46.95 17.12 63.84
N VAL A 460 47.67 17.48 64.90
CA VAL A 460 48.59 18.63 64.84
C VAL A 460 49.77 18.29 63.93
N ARG A 461 50.25 17.03 63.99
CA ARG A 461 51.36 16.55 63.17
C ARG A 461 51.09 16.68 61.67
N ASN A 462 49.89 16.30 61.23
CA ASN A 462 49.53 16.28 59.82
C ASN A 462 48.70 17.50 59.36
N GLY A 463 48.40 18.43 60.28
CA GLY A 463 47.60 19.61 60.00
C GLY A 463 46.12 19.31 59.74
N TYR A 464 45.59 18.26 60.37
CA TYR A 464 44.19 17.85 60.22
C TYR A 464 43.33 18.47 61.32
N VAL A 465 42.21 19.06 60.93
CA VAL A 465 41.16 19.53 61.84
C VAL A 465 39.90 18.75 61.47
N THR A 466 39.42 17.92 62.39
CA THR A 466 38.18 17.13 62.22
C THR A 466 38.11 16.42 60.86
N LYS A 467 39.24 15.86 60.40
CA LYS A 467 39.37 15.35 59.02
C LYS A 467 38.83 13.93 58.95
N LEU A 468 38.04 13.64 57.92
CA LEU A 468 37.42 12.33 57.75
C LEU A 468 38.35 11.35 57.01
N PHE A 469 38.33 10.11 57.48
CA PHE A 469 38.97 8.97 56.87
C PHE A 469 38.00 7.79 56.84
N ARG A 470 38.04 7.00 55.77
CA ARG A 470 37.38 5.70 55.68
C ARG A 470 38.35 4.63 56.18
N VAL A 471 37.85 3.70 56.99
CA VAL A 471 38.56 2.48 57.38
C VAL A 471 38.49 1.49 56.21
N ASP A 472 39.60 1.24 55.53
CA ASP A 472 39.67 0.28 54.43
C ASP A 472 40.03 -1.13 54.89
N GLY A 473 40.75 -1.23 56.01
CA GLY A 473 41.19 -2.50 56.57
C GLY A 473 41.41 -2.41 58.07
N ILE A 474 41.18 -3.54 58.74
CA ILE A 474 41.41 -3.68 60.17
C ILE A 474 42.10 -5.02 60.45
N VAL A 475 43.11 -5.00 61.31
CA VAL A 475 43.80 -6.21 61.78
C VAL A 475 43.92 -6.19 63.29
N ASP A 476 43.32 -7.21 63.89
CA ASP A 476 43.37 -7.43 65.32
C ASP A 476 44.69 -8.06 65.75
N LYS A 477 45.37 -7.42 66.71
CA LYS A 477 46.58 -7.99 67.33
C LYS A 477 46.23 -8.89 68.51
N ALA A 478 47.16 -9.78 68.87
CA ALA A 478 46.99 -10.70 70.00
C ALA A 478 46.85 -9.99 71.36
N ASN A 479 47.30 -8.75 71.47
CA ASN A 479 47.16 -7.90 72.67
C ASN A 479 45.90 -7.02 72.64
N LEU A 480 44.99 -7.24 71.68
CA LEU A 480 43.77 -6.47 71.44
C LEU A 480 43.97 -5.06 70.87
N ASP A 481 45.21 -4.66 70.55
CA ASP A 481 45.43 -3.46 69.74
C ASP A 481 44.97 -3.69 68.31
N VAL A 482 44.66 -2.61 67.61
CA VAL A 482 43.99 -2.67 66.32
C VAL A 482 44.82 -1.90 65.30
N VAL A 483 45.28 -2.58 64.25
CA VAL A 483 45.93 -1.91 63.12
C VAL A 483 44.85 -1.46 62.16
N VAL A 484 44.77 -0.16 61.90
CA VAL A 484 43.83 0.44 60.96
C VAL A 484 44.53 0.87 59.69
N ASP A 485 43.88 0.64 58.55
CA ASP A 485 44.24 1.24 57.27
C ASP A 485 43.18 2.27 56.88
N LEU A 486 43.62 3.51 56.68
CA LEU A 486 42.75 4.68 56.55
C LEU A 486 43.00 5.39 55.24
N THR A 487 41.95 5.61 54.44
CA THR A 487 42.00 6.45 53.23
C THR A 487 41.20 7.73 53.44
N GLU A 488 41.77 8.87 53.05
CA GLU A 488 41.09 10.16 53.11
C GLU A 488 39.77 10.13 52.32
N VAL A 489 38.73 10.77 52.88
CA VAL A 489 37.46 11.02 52.19
C VAL A 489 36.96 12.43 52.47
N ASP A 490 36.09 12.94 51.61
CA ASP A 490 35.48 14.25 51.76
C ASP A 490 34.03 14.22 51.27
N PRO A 491 33.05 14.56 52.11
CA PRO A 491 31.64 14.62 51.70
C PRO A 491 31.37 15.55 50.53
N SER A 492 32.20 16.60 50.36
CA SER A 492 32.02 17.57 49.28
C SER A 492 32.36 17.04 47.88
N ASP A 493 33.06 15.90 47.78
CA ASP A 493 33.34 15.21 46.49
C ASP A 493 32.04 14.80 45.76
N TYR A 494 30.95 14.66 46.52
CA TYR A 494 29.64 14.25 46.03
C TYR A 494 28.70 15.44 45.76
N ASN A 495 29.16 16.68 45.96
CA ASN A 495 28.36 17.87 45.68
C ASN A 495 28.07 17.98 44.17
N TRP A 496 26.79 18.14 43.84
CA TRP A 496 26.32 18.23 42.46
C TRP A 496 25.52 19.51 42.23
N ASN A 497 25.91 20.27 41.22
CA ASN A 497 25.15 21.41 40.73
C ASN A 497 24.86 21.23 39.23
N PRO A 498 23.62 20.93 38.84
CA PRO A 498 23.29 20.66 37.42
C PRO A 498 23.48 21.88 36.52
N SER A 499 23.55 23.11 37.04
CA SER A 499 23.79 24.30 36.20
C SER A 499 25.24 24.47 35.76
N THR A 500 26.19 23.86 36.46
CA THR A 500 27.63 23.96 36.17
C THR A 500 28.26 22.63 35.80
N ASP A 501 27.72 21.52 36.33
CA ASP A 501 28.36 20.21 36.26
C ASP A 501 27.75 19.30 35.18
N TYR A 502 26.55 19.61 34.69
CA TYR A 502 25.86 18.82 33.68
C TYR A 502 26.08 19.38 32.28
N THR A 503 26.50 18.50 31.37
CA THR A 503 26.52 18.76 29.93
C THR A 503 25.50 17.87 29.25
N THR A 504 24.55 18.44 28.51
CA THR A 504 23.57 17.66 27.76
C THR A 504 24.25 16.76 26.73
N PRO A 505 24.04 15.42 26.76
CA PRO A 505 24.56 14.54 25.73
C PRO A 505 24.00 14.88 24.35
N VAL A 506 24.82 14.72 23.32
CA VAL A 506 24.37 14.85 21.92
C VAL A 506 23.76 13.52 21.51
N TYR A 507 22.51 13.51 21.07
CA TYR A 507 21.83 12.30 20.60
C TYR A 507 22.00 12.13 19.09
N GLY A 508 22.36 10.91 18.67
CA GLY A 508 22.26 10.49 17.28
C GLY A 508 20.80 10.26 16.88
N PRO A 509 20.44 10.46 15.60
CA PRO A 509 19.13 10.06 15.12
C PRO A 509 18.95 8.55 15.27
N VAL A 510 17.78 8.15 15.75
CA VAL A 510 17.41 6.75 15.94
C VAL A 510 16.23 6.45 15.03
N GLY A 511 16.19 5.22 14.51
CA GLY A 511 15.14 4.76 13.61
C GLY A 511 15.63 4.55 12.18
N VAL A 512 14.80 3.86 11.42
CA VAL A 512 15.07 3.55 10.02
C VAL A 512 14.81 4.82 9.20
N VAL A 513 15.78 5.26 8.41
CA VAL A 513 15.51 6.26 7.37
C VAL A 513 14.68 5.55 6.30
N ARG A 514 13.36 5.67 6.39
CA ARG A 514 12.48 5.20 5.33
C ARG A 514 12.71 6.11 4.12
N PRO A 515 13.07 5.56 2.95
CA PRO A 515 13.17 6.35 1.74
C PRO A 515 11.88 7.12 1.55
N GLN A 516 11.96 8.43 1.31
CA GLN A 516 10.77 9.19 0.96
C GLN A 516 10.17 8.60 -0.31
N PRO A 517 8.82 8.55 -0.44
CA PRO A 517 8.19 8.13 -1.67
C PRO A 517 8.76 8.94 -2.84
N GLN A 518 9.33 8.25 -3.82
CA GLN A 518 9.90 8.90 -4.99
C GLN A 518 8.78 9.11 -6.02
N PRO A 519 8.53 10.36 -6.48
CA PRO A 519 7.64 10.60 -7.61
C PRO A 519 8.34 10.20 -8.91
N ILE A 520 7.54 9.86 -9.92
CA ILE A 520 8.07 9.66 -11.28
C ILE A 520 8.59 11.00 -11.83
N VAL A 521 9.80 10.98 -12.38
CA VAL A 521 10.52 12.18 -12.85
C VAL A 521 10.24 12.36 -14.34
N ASP A 522 10.09 13.62 -14.77
CA ASP A 522 9.80 14.01 -16.16
C ASP A 522 8.62 13.28 -16.80
N TRP A 523 7.63 12.92 -15.98
CA TRP A 523 6.40 12.30 -16.45
C TRP A 523 5.67 13.23 -17.42
N SER A 524 5.50 12.78 -18.65
CA SER A 524 4.74 13.49 -19.67
C SER A 524 3.90 12.54 -20.51
N ALA A 525 2.81 13.06 -21.07
CA ALA A 525 1.91 12.32 -21.94
C ALA A 525 1.49 13.22 -23.10
N ARG A 526 1.56 12.71 -24.33
CA ARG A 526 1.07 13.40 -25.54
C ARG A 526 0.39 12.43 -26.49
N ALA A 527 -0.50 12.96 -27.33
CA ALA A 527 -1.08 12.16 -28.41
C ALA A 527 0.01 11.81 -29.43
N GLU A 528 0.09 10.54 -29.81
CA GLU A 528 0.96 10.06 -30.87
C GLU A 528 0.28 8.84 -31.51
N PRO A 529 -0.11 8.89 -32.79
CA PRO A 529 -0.87 7.82 -33.42
C PRO A 529 0.04 6.63 -33.74
N ILE A 530 -0.49 5.42 -33.68
CA ILE A 530 0.23 4.23 -34.13
C ILE A 530 0.27 4.26 -35.66
N ARG A 531 1.47 4.21 -36.23
CA ARG A 531 1.71 4.31 -37.67
C ARG A 531 2.06 2.97 -38.32
N ASP A 532 1.76 2.83 -39.61
CA ASP A 532 2.20 1.71 -40.44
C ASP A 532 3.62 1.91 -41.02
N ASN A 533 4.07 0.95 -41.83
CA ASN A 533 5.38 0.99 -42.49
C ASN A 533 5.53 2.14 -43.51
N SER A 534 4.42 2.77 -43.90
CA SER A 534 4.37 3.94 -44.79
C SER A 534 4.19 5.25 -44.00
N SER A 535 4.30 5.22 -42.67
CA SER A 535 4.08 6.34 -41.74
C SER A 535 2.62 6.85 -41.66
N GLY A 536 1.66 6.12 -42.24
CA GLY A 536 0.24 6.40 -42.16
C GLY A 536 -0.32 6.06 -40.77
N ALA A 537 -1.09 6.98 -40.17
CA ALA A 537 -1.70 6.76 -38.86
C ALA A 537 -2.86 5.76 -38.96
N ARG A 538 -2.82 4.69 -38.16
CA ARG A 538 -3.77 3.56 -38.19
C ARG A 538 -4.66 3.48 -36.96
N ARG A 539 -4.13 3.84 -35.80
CA ARG A 539 -4.88 3.86 -34.54
C ARG A 539 -4.53 5.11 -33.73
N PRO A 540 -5.46 5.65 -32.95
CA PRO A 540 -5.12 6.66 -31.96
C PRO A 540 -4.17 6.06 -30.92
N GLY A 541 -3.25 6.87 -30.42
CA GLY A 541 -2.28 6.45 -29.41
C GLY A 541 -1.86 7.61 -28.51
N ILE A 542 -1.23 7.26 -27.40
CA ILE A 542 -0.60 8.20 -26.46
C ILE A 542 0.83 7.71 -26.25
N LEU A 543 1.80 8.63 -26.37
CA LEU A 543 3.16 8.40 -25.89
C LEU A 543 3.26 8.88 -24.45
N LEU A 544 3.68 7.98 -23.57
CA LEU A 544 4.05 8.30 -22.20
C LEU A 544 5.57 8.34 -22.14
N GLN A 545 6.12 9.35 -21.49
CA GLN A 545 7.56 9.50 -21.30
C GLN A 545 7.87 9.79 -19.83
N TRP A 546 9.06 9.37 -19.41
CA TRP A 546 9.62 9.54 -18.07
C TRP A 546 11.15 9.54 -18.15
N ASP A 547 11.81 9.88 -17.05
CA ASP A 547 13.26 9.75 -16.96
C ASP A 547 13.68 8.27 -16.83
N GLY A 548 14.27 7.71 -17.89
CA GLY A 548 14.74 6.32 -17.92
C GLY A 548 16.07 6.08 -17.18
N ASP A 549 16.78 7.13 -16.76
CA ASP A 549 18.10 7.03 -16.11
C ASP A 549 18.00 7.05 -14.58
N GLN A 550 17.00 6.34 -14.04
CA GLN A 550 16.75 6.22 -12.61
C GLN A 550 17.31 4.91 -12.07
N GLU A 551 18.26 4.97 -11.14
CA GLU A 551 18.80 3.79 -10.48
C GLU A 551 17.73 3.08 -9.61
N ASP A 552 17.83 1.75 -9.52
CA ASP A 552 16.96 0.90 -8.68
C ASP A 552 15.46 0.96 -9.07
N ILE A 553 15.16 1.09 -10.37
CA ILE A 553 13.82 0.98 -10.96
C ILE A 553 13.74 -0.25 -11.87
N ASP A 554 12.81 -1.16 -11.59
CA ASP A 554 12.58 -2.36 -12.40
C ASP A 554 11.45 -2.17 -13.44
N ALA A 555 10.49 -1.27 -13.16
CA ALA A 555 9.34 -1.07 -14.04
C ALA A 555 8.67 0.29 -13.87
N VAL A 556 7.85 0.66 -14.86
CA VAL A 556 6.88 1.76 -14.78
C VAL A 556 5.47 1.19 -14.92
N ILE A 557 4.58 1.55 -14.00
CA ILE A 557 3.15 1.23 -14.07
C ILE A 557 2.41 2.51 -14.38
N PHE A 558 1.39 2.44 -15.24
CA PHE A 558 0.57 3.58 -15.61
C PHE A 558 -0.92 3.22 -15.65
N GLU A 559 -1.76 4.23 -15.49
CA GLU A 559 -3.22 4.13 -15.59
C GLU A 559 -3.76 5.18 -16.54
N VAL A 560 -4.77 4.79 -17.31
CA VAL A 560 -5.52 5.64 -18.24
C VAL A 560 -6.99 5.63 -17.80
N ARG A 561 -7.57 6.83 -17.66
CA ARG A 561 -8.99 7.01 -17.36
C ARG A 561 -9.67 7.90 -18.40
N LEU A 562 -10.98 7.74 -18.57
CA LEU A 562 -11.78 8.72 -19.32
C LEU A 562 -11.79 10.06 -18.58
N ALA A 563 -11.50 11.16 -19.29
CA ALA A 563 -11.50 12.48 -18.65
C ALA A 563 -12.91 12.94 -18.21
N SER A 564 -13.96 12.42 -18.85
CA SER A 564 -15.35 12.77 -18.58
C SER A 564 -15.94 12.06 -17.36
N THR A 565 -15.72 10.75 -17.22
CA THR A 565 -16.31 9.94 -16.13
C THR A 565 -15.33 9.63 -15.00
N LEU A 566 -14.03 9.84 -15.23
CA LEU A 566 -12.92 9.47 -14.35
C LEU A 566 -12.73 7.97 -14.14
N ASP A 567 -13.42 7.13 -14.92
CA ASP A 567 -13.27 5.67 -14.88
C ASP A 567 -11.94 5.24 -15.49
N VAL A 568 -11.17 4.43 -14.76
CA VAL A 568 -9.94 3.81 -15.27
C VAL A 568 -10.32 2.74 -16.29
N ILE A 569 -9.95 2.95 -17.55
CA ILE A 569 -10.27 2.06 -18.68
C ILE A 569 -9.10 1.15 -19.05
N TYR A 570 -7.88 1.50 -18.62
CA TYR A 570 -6.68 0.73 -18.92
C TYR A 570 -5.62 0.95 -17.84
N THR A 571 -4.96 -0.13 -17.43
CA THR A 571 -3.79 -0.12 -16.55
C THR A 571 -2.73 -0.96 -17.22
N GLY A 572 -1.51 -0.43 -17.32
CA GLY A 572 -0.39 -1.08 -17.98
C GLY A 572 0.90 -1.02 -17.17
N ARG A 573 1.86 -1.84 -17.58
CA ARG A 573 3.20 -1.95 -16.98
C ARG A 573 4.23 -2.15 -18.07
N THR A 574 5.40 -1.55 -17.92
CA THR A 574 6.60 -1.82 -18.71
C THR A 574 7.76 -2.18 -17.80
N ASP A 575 8.43 -3.30 -18.09
CA ASP A 575 9.62 -3.78 -17.37
C ASP A 575 10.92 -3.32 -18.06
N THR A 576 10.84 -2.33 -18.95
CA THR A 576 11.99 -1.66 -19.57
C THR A 576 11.96 -0.17 -19.26
N PRO A 577 12.12 0.24 -17.98
CA PRO A 577 12.09 1.65 -17.57
C PRO A 577 13.20 2.46 -18.26
N GLU A 578 14.32 1.85 -18.64
CA GLU A 578 15.47 2.47 -19.29
C GLU A 578 15.17 3.03 -20.69
N LYS A 579 14.06 2.61 -21.32
CA LYS A 579 13.62 3.21 -22.59
C LYS A 579 13.14 4.65 -22.44
N GLY A 580 12.75 5.07 -21.23
CA GLY A 580 12.20 6.40 -20.96
C GLY A 580 10.85 6.70 -21.62
N GLU A 581 10.28 5.75 -22.39
CA GLU A 581 9.01 5.96 -23.08
C GLU A 581 8.26 4.66 -23.42
N ILE A 582 6.94 4.79 -23.59
CA ILE A 582 6.07 3.73 -24.14
C ILE A 582 4.94 4.32 -24.97
N HIS A 583 4.69 3.73 -26.14
CA HIS A 583 3.48 3.96 -26.92
C HIS A 583 2.35 3.04 -26.51
N ILE A 584 1.21 3.64 -26.17
CA ILE A 584 -0.03 2.92 -25.87
C ILE A 584 -1.10 3.25 -26.91
N GLY A 585 -1.81 2.22 -27.38
CA GLY A 585 -2.94 2.37 -28.32
C GLY A 585 -4.13 1.48 -27.98
N GLN A 586 -4.03 0.71 -26.90
CA GLN A 586 -5.06 -0.22 -26.47
C GLN A 586 -6.22 0.53 -25.81
N ASN A 587 -7.46 0.22 -26.19
CA ASN A 587 -8.69 0.78 -25.63
C ASN A 587 -8.82 2.32 -25.77
N LEU A 588 -8.12 2.92 -26.73
CA LEU A 588 -8.21 4.35 -27.02
C LEU A 588 -9.12 4.57 -28.23
N LEU A 589 -10.04 5.52 -28.09
CA LEU A 589 -10.94 5.96 -29.16
C LEU A 589 -10.39 7.24 -29.80
N PRO A 590 -10.72 7.50 -31.09
CA PRO A 590 -10.27 8.69 -31.79
C PRO A 590 -10.96 9.95 -31.25
N ASN A 591 -10.20 11.04 -31.14
CA ASN A 591 -10.70 12.35 -30.67
C ASN A 591 -11.38 12.32 -29.28
N VAL A 592 -10.83 11.54 -28.34
CA VAL A 592 -11.33 11.43 -26.96
C VAL A 592 -10.28 11.91 -25.97
N GLN A 593 -10.74 12.61 -24.94
CA GLN A 593 -9.88 13.12 -23.87
C GLN A 593 -9.73 12.07 -22.75
N TYR A 594 -8.49 11.76 -22.41
CA TYR A 594 -8.09 10.82 -21.37
C TYR A 594 -7.24 11.51 -20.30
N GLY A 595 -7.34 11.01 -19.07
CA GLY A 595 -6.40 11.30 -18.00
C GLY A 595 -5.38 10.17 -17.88
N VAL A 596 -4.10 10.48 -17.74
CA VAL A 596 -3.02 9.49 -17.60
C VAL A 596 -2.13 9.81 -16.41
N ARG A 597 -1.77 8.79 -15.62
CA ARG A 597 -0.78 8.91 -14.54
C ARG A 597 0.18 7.72 -14.54
N GLY A 598 1.38 7.92 -14.04
CA GLY A 598 2.43 6.91 -13.96
C GLY A 598 3.09 6.85 -12.59
N ARG A 599 3.75 5.74 -12.29
CA ARG A 599 4.67 5.60 -11.15
C ARG A 599 5.78 4.61 -11.46
N TYR A 600 6.92 4.79 -10.80
CA TYR A 600 7.98 3.79 -10.79
C TYR A 600 7.63 2.58 -9.92
N VAL A 601 8.36 1.49 -10.15
CA VAL A 601 8.43 0.30 -9.30
C VAL A 601 9.90 0.06 -8.97
N ALA A 602 10.25 0.13 -7.69
CA ALA A 602 11.61 -0.12 -7.23
C ALA A 602 12.00 -1.59 -7.33
N SER A 603 13.31 -1.84 -7.43
CA SER A 603 13.83 -3.21 -7.41
C SER A 603 13.50 -3.91 -6.10
N GLY A 604 12.92 -5.11 -6.19
CA GLY A 604 12.47 -5.88 -5.02
C GLY A 604 11.37 -5.20 -4.20
N ASN A 605 10.68 -4.18 -4.74
CA ASN A 605 9.57 -3.47 -4.08
C ASN A 605 9.95 -2.88 -2.70
N ASN A 606 11.23 -2.50 -2.56
CA ASN A 606 11.89 -2.18 -1.29
C ASN A 606 11.59 -0.77 -0.74
N ARG A 607 10.98 0.11 -1.54
CA ARG A 607 10.68 1.51 -1.18
C ARG A 607 9.36 1.97 -1.80
N PRO A 608 8.60 2.85 -1.11
CA PRO A 608 7.34 3.36 -1.63
C PRO A 608 7.57 4.26 -2.85
N MET A 609 6.68 4.15 -3.85
CA MET A 609 6.71 4.96 -5.08
C MET A 609 5.40 5.75 -5.21
N GLU A 610 5.51 7.02 -5.56
CA GLU A 610 4.36 7.92 -5.66
C GLU A 610 3.78 7.96 -7.08
N TRP A 611 2.46 8.05 -7.17
CA TRP A 611 1.79 8.29 -8.45
C TRP A 611 1.97 9.74 -8.87
N SER A 612 2.21 9.97 -10.17
CA SER A 612 2.12 11.31 -10.75
C SER A 612 0.72 11.89 -10.57
N SER A 613 0.60 13.21 -10.73
CA SER A 613 -0.68 13.83 -11.03
C SER A 613 -1.26 13.27 -12.34
N TRP A 614 -2.57 13.36 -12.49
CA TRP A 614 -3.24 13.01 -13.74
C TRP A 614 -2.96 14.08 -14.79
N LEU A 615 -2.29 13.71 -15.88
CA LEU A 615 -2.12 14.54 -17.08
C LEU A 615 -3.27 14.29 -18.04
N VAL A 616 -3.76 15.34 -18.71
CA VAL A 616 -4.88 15.23 -19.65
C VAL A 616 -4.35 15.26 -21.09
N VAL A 617 -4.75 14.27 -21.89
CA VAL A 617 -4.35 14.12 -23.30
C VAL A 617 -5.59 13.83 -24.16
N THR A 618 -5.70 14.51 -25.30
CA THR A 618 -6.73 14.22 -26.31
C THR A 618 -6.09 13.44 -27.44
N THR A 619 -6.58 12.22 -27.70
CA THR A 619 -6.09 11.38 -28.79
C THR A 619 -6.38 11.99 -30.16
N ASP A 620 -5.52 11.71 -31.14
CA ASP A 620 -5.76 12.13 -32.52
C ASP A 620 -7.02 11.49 -33.11
N ASN A 621 -7.64 12.18 -34.06
CA ASN A 621 -8.84 11.69 -34.76
C ASN A 621 -8.47 10.69 -35.86
N VAL A 622 -7.92 9.54 -35.48
CA VAL A 622 -7.54 8.46 -36.41
C VAL A 622 -8.68 7.45 -36.52
N LEU A 623 -9.48 7.59 -37.58
CA LEU A 623 -10.58 6.68 -37.91
C LEU A 623 -10.07 5.46 -38.69
N LEU A 624 -10.81 4.36 -38.64
CA LEU A 624 -10.52 3.18 -39.48
C LEU A 624 -10.67 3.55 -40.96
N GLY A 625 -9.62 3.33 -41.75
CA GLY A 625 -9.59 3.61 -43.19
C GLY A 625 -9.76 2.35 -44.06
N GLU A 626 -9.73 2.52 -45.38
CA GLU A 626 -9.85 1.42 -46.37
C GLU A 626 -8.81 0.32 -46.14
N GLU A 627 -7.58 0.70 -45.75
CA GLU A 627 -6.52 -0.26 -45.45
C GLU A 627 -6.73 -1.01 -44.12
N ASP A 628 -7.62 -0.55 -43.23
CA ASP A 628 -7.96 -1.21 -41.95
C ASP A 628 -9.12 -2.19 -42.09
N ILE A 629 -9.80 -2.17 -43.24
CA ILE A 629 -10.94 -3.02 -43.56
C ILE A 629 -10.46 -4.09 -44.54
N TYR A 630 -10.09 -5.25 -44.01
CA TYR A 630 -9.72 -6.42 -44.81
C TYR A 630 -10.98 -7.23 -45.16
N PHE A 631 -11.30 -7.36 -46.46
CA PHE A 631 -12.31 -8.30 -46.97
C PHE A 631 -11.60 -9.50 -47.65
N PRO A 632 -11.14 -10.51 -46.89
CA PRO A 632 -10.50 -11.68 -47.49
C PRO A 632 -11.50 -12.45 -48.37
N GLY A 633 -11.14 -12.66 -49.63
CA GLY A 633 -11.76 -13.66 -50.51
C GLY A 633 -12.95 -13.20 -51.37
N LEU A 634 -13.73 -12.18 -51.00
CA LEU A 634 -14.90 -11.81 -51.81
C LEU A 634 -14.54 -10.98 -53.06
N VAL A 635 -13.59 -10.05 -52.96
CA VAL A 635 -13.23 -9.17 -54.09
C VAL A 635 -12.32 -9.91 -55.08
N GLU A 636 -11.41 -10.74 -54.59
CA GLU A 636 -10.51 -11.53 -55.44
C GLU A 636 -11.28 -12.62 -56.19
N GLU A 637 -12.18 -13.36 -55.52
CA GLU A 637 -13.03 -14.38 -56.17
C GLU A 637 -14.02 -13.78 -57.18
N VAL A 638 -14.58 -12.60 -56.89
CA VAL A 638 -15.47 -11.89 -57.82
C VAL A 638 -14.68 -11.30 -58.99
N THR A 639 -13.46 -10.79 -58.77
CA THR A 639 -12.62 -10.24 -59.85
C THR A 639 -12.12 -11.36 -60.77
N GLU A 640 -11.71 -12.51 -60.22
CA GLU A 640 -11.37 -13.70 -61.00
C GLU A 640 -12.59 -14.23 -61.76
N SER A 641 -13.76 -14.33 -61.12
CA SER A 641 -14.99 -14.78 -61.79
C SER A 641 -15.45 -13.87 -62.91
N VAL A 642 -15.30 -12.54 -62.75
CA VAL A 642 -15.61 -11.57 -63.83
C VAL A 642 -14.61 -11.71 -64.98
N ARG A 643 -13.33 -11.92 -64.69
CA ARG A 643 -12.30 -12.15 -65.72
C ARG A 643 -12.57 -13.43 -66.51
N ASP A 644 -12.87 -14.54 -65.83
CA ASP A 644 -13.17 -15.83 -66.47
C ASP A 644 -14.45 -15.77 -67.31
N ALA A 645 -15.46 -14.99 -66.86
CA ALA A 645 -16.66 -14.74 -67.64
C ALA A 645 -16.39 -13.89 -68.90
N MET A 646 -15.51 -12.88 -68.80
CA MET A 646 -15.10 -12.07 -69.95
C MET A 646 -14.31 -12.89 -70.98
N GLU A 647 -13.48 -13.84 -70.54
CA GLU A 647 -12.79 -14.78 -71.42
C GLU A 647 -13.77 -15.73 -72.13
N PHE A 648 -14.80 -16.22 -71.43
CA PHE A 648 -15.81 -17.10 -72.05
C PHE A 648 -16.71 -16.38 -73.08
N ILE A 649 -16.89 -15.06 -72.95
CA ILE A 649 -17.58 -14.21 -73.93
C ILE A 649 -16.73 -14.03 -75.20
N ASP A 650 -15.40 -14.10 -75.10
CA ASP A 650 -14.53 -14.03 -76.28
C ASP A 650 -14.62 -15.34 -77.08
N THR A 651 -15.38 -15.30 -78.18
CA THR A 651 -15.63 -16.44 -79.07
C THR A 651 -14.62 -16.53 -80.20
N ARG A 652 -13.73 -15.54 -80.32
CA ARG A 652 -12.87 -15.37 -81.48
C ARG A 652 -11.92 -16.55 -81.67
N SER A 653 -11.24 -16.97 -80.62
CA SER A 653 -10.28 -18.09 -80.66
C SER A 653 -10.94 -19.40 -81.06
N LEU A 654 -12.13 -19.70 -80.51
CA LEU A 654 -12.89 -20.91 -80.82
C LEU A 654 -13.44 -20.92 -82.24
N LEU A 655 -13.97 -19.78 -82.70
CA LEU A 655 -14.45 -19.65 -84.08
C LEU A 655 -13.30 -19.71 -85.08
N GLU A 656 -12.16 -19.08 -84.78
CA GLU A 656 -10.95 -19.15 -85.62
C GLU A 656 -10.40 -20.58 -85.68
N GLU A 657 -10.38 -21.31 -84.57
CA GLU A 657 -9.92 -22.71 -84.54
C GLU A 657 -10.87 -23.66 -85.27
N ALA A 658 -12.19 -23.53 -85.04
CA ALA A 658 -13.19 -24.28 -85.80
C ALA A 658 -13.06 -23.99 -87.30
N GLN A 659 -12.95 -22.71 -87.68
CA GLN A 659 -12.73 -22.30 -89.07
C GLN A 659 -11.41 -22.82 -89.64
N ARG A 660 -10.34 -22.86 -88.85
CA ARG A 660 -9.04 -23.43 -89.25
C ARG A 660 -9.19 -24.92 -89.56
N LEU A 661 -9.80 -25.69 -88.67
CA LEU A 661 -10.06 -27.12 -88.85
C LEU A 661 -10.92 -27.40 -90.09
N MET A 662 -11.92 -26.57 -90.36
CA MET A 662 -12.81 -26.74 -91.53
C MET A 662 -12.26 -26.18 -92.84
N ASN A 663 -11.38 -25.18 -92.79
CA ASN A 663 -10.69 -24.64 -93.98
C ASN A 663 -9.39 -25.37 -94.29
N SER A 664 -8.87 -26.18 -93.37
CA SER A 664 -7.79 -27.15 -93.60
C SER A 664 -8.29 -28.32 -94.46
N LEU A 665 -8.66 -28.00 -95.70
CA LEU A 665 -8.75 -28.93 -96.79
C LEU A 665 -7.36 -28.91 -97.46
N ALA A 666 -6.58 -29.96 -97.19
CA ALA A 666 -5.19 -30.17 -97.61
C ALA A 666 -4.11 -29.59 -96.67
N ASP A 667 -3.42 -30.55 -96.04
CA ASP A 667 -2.09 -30.53 -95.44
C ASP A 667 -1.93 -30.08 -93.98
N GLN A 668 -1.49 -31.07 -93.18
CA GLN A 668 -0.70 -30.98 -91.95
C GLN A 668 -1.34 -31.01 -90.54
N ASP A 669 -2.56 -31.55 -90.37
CA ASP A 669 -3.02 -32.06 -89.05
C ASP A 669 -3.69 -33.45 -89.10
N ALA A 670 -3.43 -34.22 -90.16
CA ALA A 670 -3.80 -35.64 -90.27
C ALA A 670 -2.95 -36.58 -89.37
N GLY A 671 -2.28 -36.05 -88.35
CA GLY A 671 -1.39 -36.82 -87.47
C GLY A 671 -2.09 -37.54 -86.32
N ASN A 672 -3.28 -37.08 -85.91
CA ASN A 672 -3.92 -37.54 -84.66
C ASN A 672 -5.33 -38.13 -84.84
N PHE A 673 -5.93 -38.09 -86.03
CA PHE A 673 -7.24 -38.70 -86.28
C PHE A 673 -7.10 -39.89 -87.23
N ILE A 674 -7.65 -41.05 -86.83
CA ILE A 674 -7.65 -42.33 -87.55
C ILE A 674 -8.66 -42.28 -88.71
N GLU A 675 -9.86 -41.74 -88.45
CA GLU A 675 -10.94 -41.61 -89.44
C GLU A 675 -11.57 -40.22 -89.34
N ARG A 676 -11.91 -39.62 -90.50
CA ARG A 676 -12.55 -38.31 -90.59
C ARG A 676 -13.54 -38.28 -91.77
N GLU A 677 -14.74 -37.78 -91.52
CA GLU A 677 -15.73 -37.45 -92.53
C GLU A 677 -16.14 -35.98 -92.42
N SER A 678 -16.21 -35.29 -93.55
CA SER A 678 -16.61 -33.88 -93.60
C SER A 678 -17.58 -33.61 -94.74
N ILE A 679 -18.60 -32.81 -94.50
CA ILE A 679 -19.53 -32.29 -95.52
C ILE A 679 -19.58 -30.76 -95.44
N ARG A 680 -19.54 -30.11 -96.60
CA ARG A 680 -19.64 -28.65 -96.72
C ARG A 680 -20.68 -28.29 -97.77
N THR A 681 -21.65 -27.48 -97.37
CA THR A 681 -22.74 -26.97 -98.21
C THR A 681 -22.58 -25.45 -98.32
N GLU A 682 -22.56 -24.93 -99.53
CA GLU A 682 -22.42 -23.49 -99.78
C GLU A 682 -23.47 -22.98 -100.77
N LEU A 683 -24.02 -21.80 -100.48
CA LEU A 683 -24.87 -21.03 -101.38
C LEU A 683 -24.36 -19.60 -101.38
N LYS A 684 -24.18 -18.99 -102.56
CA LYS A 684 -23.75 -17.61 -102.69
C LYS A 684 -24.42 -16.93 -103.88
N VAL A 685 -24.97 -15.75 -103.66
CA VAL A 685 -25.52 -14.87 -104.70
C VAL A 685 -24.92 -13.48 -104.53
N THR A 686 -24.50 -12.87 -105.63
CA THR A 686 -23.97 -11.49 -105.64
C THR A 686 -24.69 -10.70 -106.73
N ALA A 687 -25.25 -9.54 -106.38
CA ALA A 687 -25.92 -8.63 -107.31
C ALA A 687 -25.83 -7.17 -106.81
N GLY A 688 -25.38 -6.25 -107.68
CA GLY A 688 -25.41 -4.80 -107.40
C GLY A 688 -24.63 -4.34 -106.16
N GLY A 689 -23.51 -4.99 -105.84
CA GLY A 689 -22.71 -4.71 -104.63
C GLY A 689 -23.24 -5.38 -103.35
N LEU A 690 -24.34 -6.12 -103.42
CA LEU A 690 -24.82 -6.98 -102.34
C LEU A 690 -24.34 -8.41 -102.55
N THR A 691 -23.82 -9.01 -101.49
CA THR A 691 -23.52 -10.45 -101.42
C THR A 691 -24.34 -11.08 -100.30
N ALA A 692 -25.05 -12.15 -100.61
CA ALA A 692 -25.70 -13.02 -99.63
C ALA A 692 -25.10 -14.42 -99.74
N SER A 693 -24.67 -14.98 -98.62
CA SER A 693 -24.04 -16.30 -98.57
C SER A 693 -24.49 -17.11 -97.36
N TYR A 694 -24.53 -18.42 -97.57
CA TYR A 694 -24.77 -19.44 -96.56
C TYR A 694 -23.68 -20.50 -96.70
N THR A 695 -23.06 -20.85 -95.57
CA THR A 695 -22.09 -21.94 -95.48
C THR A 695 -22.46 -22.81 -94.29
N GLN A 696 -22.58 -24.11 -94.50
CA GLN A 696 -22.67 -25.12 -93.44
C GLN A 696 -21.53 -26.11 -93.63
N ALA A 697 -20.74 -26.33 -92.61
CA ALA A 697 -19.67 -27.31 -92.60
C ALA A 697 -19.84 -28.22 -91.37
N ILE A 698 -19.90 -29.53 -91.60
CA ILE A 698 -19.95 -30.55 -90.56
C ILE A 698 -18.70 -31.40 -90.70
N ASP A 699 -18.03 -31.66 -89.58
CA ASP A 699 -16.80 -32.42 -89.51
C ASP A 699 -16.88 -33.40 -88.33
N ALA A 700 -16.69 -34.68 -88.61
CA ALA A 700 -16.67 -35.76 -87.63
C ALA A 700 -15.34 -36.50 -87.75
N ALA A 701 -14.60 -36.60 -86.65
CA ALA A 701 -13.28 -37.23 -86.63
C ALA A 701 -13.09 -38.08 -85.37
N VAL A 702 -12.36 -39.19 -85.51
CA VAL A 702 -11.99 -40.12 -84.42
C VAL A 702 -10.50 -40.39 -84.49
N GLY A 703 -9.79 -40.25 -83.37
CA GLY A 703 -8.36 -40.47 -83.17
C GLY A 703 -8.06 -41.58 -82.16
N PRO A 704 -6.77 -41.87 -81.86
CA PRO A 704 -6.38 -42.91 -80.90
C PRO A 704 -6.98 -42.71 -79.51
N ASP A 705 -7.08 -41.44 -79.08
CA ASP A 705 -7.51 -41.05 -77.74
C ASP A 705 -8.53 -39.89 -77.78
N SER A 706 -9.23 -39.68 -78.90
CA SER A 706 -10.25 -38.62 -78.98
C SER A 706 -11.32 -38.89 -80.04
N ALA A 707 -12.50 -38.31 -79.86
CA ALA A 707 -13.56 -38.25 -80.85
C ALA A 707 -14.20 -36.87 -80.82
N ILE A 708 -14.44 -36.28 -81.98
CA ILE A 708 -15.02 -34.95 -82.12
C ILE A 708 -16.05 -34.92 -83.25
N VAL A 709 -17.15 -34.22 -83.00
CA VAL A 709 -18.11 -33.81 -84.03
C VAL A 709 -18.35 -32.32 -83.87
N GLN A 710 -18.27 -31.58 -84.97
CA GLN A 710 -18.54 -30.16 -84.99
C GLN A 710 -19.35 -29.76 -86.22
N GLU A 711 -20.22 -28.78 -86.06
CA GLU A 711 -21.00 -28.14 -87.12
C GLU A 711 -20.86 -26.63 -86.99
N LEU A 712 -20.39 -25.98 -88.06
CA LEU A 712 -20.44 -24.52 -88.20
C LEU A 712 -21.41 -24.13 -89.30
N THR A 713 -22.42 -23.35 -88.94
CA THR A 713 -23.32 -22.68 -89.87
C THR A 713 -23.05 -21.17 -89.84
N ARG A 714 -22.88 -20.57 -91.02
CA ARG A 714 -22.67 -19.13 -91.18
C ARG A 714 -23.60 -18.57 -92.26
N LEU A 715 -24.37 -17.56 -91.88
CA LEU A 715 -25.13 -16.71 -92.80
C LEU A 715 -24.42 -15.37 -92.87
N THR A 716 -24.20 -14.81 -94.05
CA THR A 716 -23.55 -13.51 -94.20
C THR A 716 -24.20 -12.73 -95.33
N VAL A 717 -24.61 -11.50 -95.03
CA VAL A 717 -25.10 -10.51 -95.99
C VAL A 717 -24.20 -9.28 -95.90
N GLU A 718 -23.67 -8.84 -97.02
CA GLU A 718 -22.73 -7.71 -97.11
C GLU A 718 -23.12 -6.77 -98.25
N LEU A 719 -22.93 -5.46 -98.04
CA LEU A 719 -23.03 -4.41 -99.07
C LEU A 719 -21.68 -3.70 -99.19
N ASP A 720 -20.83 -4.11 -100.15
CA ASP A 720 -19.54 -3.49 -100.53
C ASP A 720 -18.77 -2.80 -99.37
N GLY A 721 -18.54 -3.50 -98.25
CA GLY A 721 -17.83 -2.96 -97.07
C GLY A 721 -18.52 -1.79 -96.32
N LYS A 722 -19.76 -1.42 -96.67
CA LYS A 722 -20.54 -0.36 -96.00
C LYS A 722 -21.40 -0.88 -94.85
N ALA A 723 -21.90 -2.10 -94.99
CA ALA A 723 -22.69 -2.78 -93.98
C ALA A 723 -22.53 -4.30 -94.11
N ASN A 724 -22.50 -4.98 -92.97
CA ASN A 724 -22.57 -6.45 -92.89
C ASN A 724 -23.56 -6.87 -91.80
N ALA A 725 -24.21 -8.00 -92.03
CA ALA A 725 -24.92 -8.75 -91.02
C ALA A 725 -24.52 -10.21 -91.14
N ASP A 726 -24.11 -10.80 -90.03
CA ASP A 726 -23.70 -12.19 -89.97
C ASP A 726 -24.31 -12.91 -88.76
N VAL A 727 -24.63 -14.18 -88.98
CA VAL A 727 -25.04 -15.10 -87.94
C VAL A 727 -24.13 -16.30 -88.01
N VAL A 728 -23.51 -16.64 -86.90
CA VAL A 728 -22.58 -17.77 -86.76
C VAL A 728 -23.14 -18.70 -85.68
N GLN A 729 -23.35 -19.95 -86.03
CA GLN A 729 -23.71 -21.00 -85.09
C GLN A 729 -22.65 -22.10 -85.11
N LEU A 730 -22.11 -22.44 -83.94
CA LEU A 730 -21.17 -23.54 -83.75
C LEU A 730 -21.79 -24.53 -82.75
N LEU A 731 -21.92 -25.79 -83.16
CA LEU A 731 -22.24 -26.91 -82.29
C LEU A 731 -21.04 -27.85 -82.28
N GLN A 732 -20.59 -28.28 -81.10
CA GLN A 732 -19.41 -29.13 -80.98
C GLN A 732 -19.58 -30.09 -79.80
N THR A 733 -19.19 -31.34 -80.01
CA THR A 733 -19.03 -32.34 -78.95
C THR A 733 -17.68 -33.02 -79.12
N GLN A 734 -16.93 -33.16 -78.03
CA GLN A 734 -15.62 -33.80 -78.04
C GLN A 734 -15.45 -34.66 -76.80
N VAL A 735 -14.85 -35.83 -76.97
CA VAL A 735 -14.32 -36.66 -75.89
C VAL A 735 -12.83 -36.85 -76.12
N THR A 736 -12.02 -36.68 -75.08
CA THR A 736 -10.57 -36.87 -75.13
C THR A 736 -10.13 -37.73 -73.94
N VAL A 737 -9.19 -38.63 -74.16
CA VAL A 737 -8.58 -39.51 -73.16
C VAL A 737 -7.11 -39.11 -73.02
N LEU A 738 -6.63 -38.90 -71.80
CA LEU A 738 -5.23 -38.60 -71.52
C LEU A 738 -4.76 -39.43 -70.32
N GLY A 739 -4.13 -40.57 -70.57
CA GLY A 739 -3.79 -41.51 -69.50
C GLY A 739 -5.05 -42.22 -68.97
N GLU A 740 -5.34 -42.09 -67.67
CA GLU A 740 -6.58 -42.62 -67.05
C GLU A 740 -7.74 -41.61 -67.04
N ASP A 741 -7.48 -40.34 -67.39
CA ASP A 741 -8.48 -39.28 -67.36
C ASP A 741 -9.26 -39.19 -68.68
N VAL A 742 -10.59 -39.17 -68.57
CA VAL A 742 -11.52 -38.95 -69.68
C VAL A 742 -12.20 -37.60 -69.50
N THR A 743 -12.13 -36.73 -70.50
CA THR A 743 -12.82 -35.44 -70.52
C THR A 743 -13.84 -35.41 -71.65
N ALA A 744 -15.09 -35.05 -71.34
CA ALA A 744 -16.17 -34.85 -72.29
C ALA A 744 -16.60 -33.38 -72.29
N VAL A 745 -16.65 -32.77 -73.47
CA VAL A 745 -17.01 -31.36 -73.68
C VAL A 745 -18.15 -31.28 -74.70
N ALA A 746 -19.19 -30.52 -74.38
CA ALA A 746 -20.25 -30.13 -75.30
C ALA A 746 -20.36 -28.60 -75.32
N ASN A 747 -20.31 -28.00 -76.52
CA ASN A 747 -20.39 -26.57 -76.74
C ASN A 747 -21.51 -26.25 -77.74
N ALA A 748 -22.33 -25.26 -77.42
CA ALA A 748 -23.31 -24.66 -78.31
C ALA A 748 -23.15 -23.15 -78.29
N LEU A 749 -22.99 -22.55 -79.46
CA LEU A 749 -22.74 -21.14 -79.65
C LEU A 749 -23.66 -20.61 -80.76
N THR A 750 -24.35 -19.51 -80.50
CA THR A 750 -25.03 -18.72 -81.52
C THR A 750 -24.65 -17.26 -81.33
N GLN A 751 -24.05 -16.66 -82.36
CA GLN A 751 -23.65 -15.26 -82.39
C GLN A 751 -24.33 -14.55 -83.55
N THR A 752 -24.88 -13.37 -83.29
CA THR A 752 -25.41 -12.45 -84.30
C THR A 752 -24.59 -11.18 -84.29
N ASN A 753 -24.29 -10.65 -85.46
CA ASN A 753 -23.59 -9.38 -85.63
C ASN A 753 -24.25 -8.56 -86.73
N ALA A 754 -24.41 -7.26 -86.49
CA ALA A 754 -24.83 -6.30 -87.48
C ALA A 754 -23.99 -5.03 -87.34
N GLN A 755 -23.42 -4.57 -88.45
CA GLN A 755 -22.59 -3.38 -88.48
C GLN A 755 -22.94 -2.49 -89.68
N VAL A 756 -23.04 -1.18 -89.42
CA VAL A 756 -23.24 -0.13 -90.43
C VAL A 756 -22.31 1.03 -90.08
N GLY A 757 -21.26 1.24 -90.87
CA GLY A 757 -20.23 2.25 -90.58
C GLY A 757 -19.58 2.04 -89.21
N ARG A 758 -19.72 3.03 -88.31
CA ARG A 758 -19.14 3.04 -86.94
C ARG A 758 -20.03 2.42 -85.85
N PHE A 759 -21.25 2.00 -86.19
CA PHE A 759 -22.18 1.39 -85.25
C PHE A 759 -22.16 -0.12 -85.43
N SER A 760 -22.07 -0.86 -84.32
CA SER A 760 -22.22 -2.31 -84.30
C SER A 760 -23.15 -2.74 -83.17
N ALA A 761 -23.86 -3.83 -83.41
CA ALA A 761 -24.65 -4.52 -82.39
C ALA A 761 -24.40 -6.02 -82.53
N SER A 762 -24.14 -6.69 -81.42
CA SER A 762 -23.94 -8.13 -81.38
C SER A 762 -24.76 -8.76 -80.25
N GLY A 763 -25.11 -10.03 -80.47
CA GLY A 763 -25.81 -10.86 -79.51
C GLY A 763 -25.14 -12.21 -79.45
N LEU A 764 -24.98 -12.76 -78.25
CA LEU A 764 -24.32 -14.03 -77.99
C LEU A 764 -25.19 -14.89 -77.07
N PHE A 765 -25.43 -16.12 -77.50
CA PHE A 765 -25.80 -17.21 -76.61
C PHE A 765 -24.73 -18.29 -76.69
N ARG A 766 -24.17 -18.66 -75.53
CA ARG A 766 -23.19 -19.74 -75.44
C ARG A 766 -23.51 -20.64 -74.26
N ALA A 767 -23.59 -21.93 -74.50
CA ALA A 767 -23.68 -22.95 -73.46
C ALA A 767 -22.51 -23.92 -73.61
N SER A 768 -21.84 -24.24 -72.50
CA SER A 768 -20.85 -25.32 -72.46
C SER A 768 -21.10 -26.25 -71.27
N SER A 769 -20.82 -27.52 -71.47
CA SER A 769 -20.78 -28.52 -70.40
C SER A 769 -19.50 -29.32 -70.54
N GLU A 770 -18.74 -29.39 -69.45
CA GLU A 770 -17.47 -30.12 -69.38
C GLU A 770 -17.51 -31.05 -68.17
N ALA A 771 -17.11 -32.30 -68.37
CA ALA A 771 -17.01 -33.29 -67.31
C ALA A 771 -15.71 -34.09 -67.46
N SER A 772 -15.00 -34.29 -66.35
CA SER A 772 -13.76 -35.06 -66.28
C SER A 772 -13.68 -35.88 -64.97
N GLY A 773 -12.60 -36.64 -64.79
CA GLY A 773 -12.33 -37.38 -63.54
C GLY A 773 -12.19 -36.49 -62.30
N SER A 774 -11.92 -35.20 -62.47
CA SER A 774 -11.70 -34.23 -61.38
C SER A 774 -12.91 -33.35 -61.06
N GLY A 775 -13.92 -33.31 -61.93
CA GLY A 775 -15.12 -32.51 -61.70
C GLY A 775 -15.98 -32.28 -62.95
N ALA A 776 -17.04 -31.49 -62.78
CA ALA A 776 -17.92 -31.09 -63.87
C ALA A 776 -18.30 -29.61 -63.74
N VAL A 777 -18.38 -28.93 -64.89
CA VAL A 777 -18.75 -27.52 -65.00
C VAL A 777 -19.79 -27.36 -66.09
N SER A 778 -20.86 -26.62 -65.80
CA SER A 778 -21.86 -26.20 -66.79
C SER A 778 -21.93 -24.68 -66.80
N ARG A 779 -21.73 -24.06 -67.97
CA ARG A 779 -21.77 -22.60 -68.16
C ARG A 779 -22.80 -22.23 -69.21
N VAL A 780 -23.60 -21.20 -68.93
CA VAL A 780 -24.56 -20.61 -69.88
C VAL A 780 -24.43 -19.10 -69.84
N VAL A 781 -24.24 -18.48 -71.01
CA VAL A 781 -24.08 -17.03 -71.16
C VAL A 781 -25.04 -16.49 -72.19
N LEU A 782 -25.65 -15.36 -71.83
CA LEU A 782 -26.41 -14.49 -72.71
C LEU A 782 -25.73 -13.12 -72.67
N ALA A 783 -25.26 -12.62 -73.80
CA ALA A 783 -24.64 -11.29 -73.86
C ALA A 783 -25.18 -10.48 -75.04
N ALA A 784 -25.27 -9.17 -74.83
CA ALA A 784 -25.57 -8.19 -75.86
C ALA A 784 -24.52 -7.08 -75.79
N GLU A 785 -24.00 -6.69 -76.95
CA GLU A 785 -23.06 -5.59 -77.07
C GLU A 785 -23.59 -4.58 -78.09
N ALA A 786 -23.45 -3.29 -77.78
CA ALA A 786 -23.72 -2.22 -78.71
C ALA A 786 -22.59 -1.19 -78.65
N SER A 787 -22.06 -0.82 -79.81
CA SER A 787 -21.00 0.17 -79.92
C SER A 787 -21.34 1.29 -80.91
N ALA A 788 -20.92 2.50 -80.56
CA ALA A 788 -21.04 3.73 -81.34
C ALA A 788 -19.67 4.44 -81.42
N GLY A 789 -18.68 3.80 -82.07
CA GLY A 789 -17.31 4.30 -82.09
C GLY A 789 -16.59 4.07 -80.76
N ALA A 790 -16.34 5.13 -79.99
CA ALA A 790 -15.60 5.07 -78.73
C ALA A 790 -16.45 4.61 -77.52
N ASN A 791 -17.78 4.59 -77.67
CA ASN A 791 -18.70 4.17 -76.60
C ASN A 791 -19.18 2.75 -76.91
N SER A 792 -18.70 1.76 -76.15
CA SER A 792 -19.26 0.40 -76.14
C SER A 792 -19.95 0.12 -74.81
N ALA A 793 -21.07 -0.59 -74.86
CA ALA A 793 -21.78 -1.08 -73.70
C ALA A 793 -22.06 -2.58 -73.87
N THR A 794 -21.69 -3.36 -72.85
CA THR A 794 -21.94 -4.80 -72.78
C THR A 794 -22.90 -5.08 -71.64
N ALA A 795 -23.95 -5.84 -71.91
CA ALA A 795 -24.82 -6.41 -70.90
C ALA A 795 -24.78 -7.94 -71.01
N ALA A 796 -24.56 -8.64 -69.91
CA ALA A 796 -24.48 -10.10 -69.91
C ALA A 796 -25.09 -10.74 -68.66
N ILE A 797 -25.62 -11.94 -68.82
CA ILE A 797 -26.01 -12.84 -67.73
C ILE A 797 -25.18 -14.12 -67.89
N PHE A 798 -24.53 -14.52 -66.80
CA PHE A 798 -23.68 -15.70 -66.70
C PHE A 798 -24.26 -16.64 -65.66
N LEU A 799 -24.46 -17.91 -66.02
CA LEU A 799 -24.91 -18.97 -65.13
C LEU A 799 -23.84 -20.05 -65.10
N GLU A 800 -23.40 -20.42 -63.91
CA GLU A 800 -22.41 -21.49 -63.73
C GLU A 800 -22.79 -22.42 -62.59
N ALA A 801 -22.62 -23.72 -62.84
CA ALA A 801 -22.75 -24.77 -61.85
C ALA A 801 -21.47 -25.62 -61.84
N LEU A 802 -20.90 -25.79 -60.65
CA LEU A 802 -19.66 -26.51 -60.40
C LEU A 802 -19.97 -27.77 -59.58
N SER A 803 -19.27 -28.87 -59.86
CA SER A 803 -19.46 -30.17 -59.18
C SER A 803 -19.12 -30.15 -57.68
N ASN A 804 -18.49 -29.09 -57.17
CA ASN A 804 -18.20 -28.87 -55.75
C ASN A 804 -19.41 -28.34 -54.94
N GLY A 805 -20.58 -28.18 -55.57
CA GLY A 805 -21.82 -27.69 -54.95
C GLY A 805 -22.02 -26.17 -55.04
N GLN A 806 -21.04 -25.43 -55.57
CA GLN A 806 -21.18 -24.01 -55.84
C GLN A 806 -21.98 -23.77 -57.13
N ASN A 807 -22.88 -22.79 -57.08
CA ASN A 807 -23.62 -22.28 -58.23
C ASN A 807 -23.56 -20.74 -58.22
N ARG A 808 -23.50 -20.14 -59.40
CA ARG A 808 -23.24 -18.71 -59.57
C ARG A 808 -24.15 -18.14 -60.64
N VAL A 809 -24.70 -16.96 -60.36
CA VAL A 809 -25.40 -16.12 -61.34
C VAL A 809 -24.68 -14.77 -61.36
N GLY A 810 -23.93 -14.51 -62.42
CA GLY A 810 -23.31 -13.21 -62.69
C GLY A 810 -24.21 -12.35 -63.57
N ILE A 811 -24.37 -11.08 -63.22
CA ILE A 811 -25.09 -10.11 -64.04
C ILE A 811 -24.17 -8.91 -64.26
N LEU A 812 -23.79 -8.68 -65.52
CA LEU A 812 -23.07 -7.50 -65.97
C LEU A 812 -24.09 -6.54 -66.59
N ALA A 813 -24.44 -5.46 -65.86
CA ALA A 813 -25.28 -4.39 -66.38
C ALA A 813 -25.09 -3.12 -65.53
N SER A 814 -25.14 -1.94 -66.15
CA SER A 814 -25.19 -0.67 -65.40
C SER A 814 -26.53 -0.46 -64.68
N GLN A 815 -27.59 -1.17 -65.08
CA GLN A 815 -28.92 -1.12 -64.47
C GLN A 815 -29.55 -2.51 -64.49
N PHE A 816 -30.01 -3.00 -63.33
CA PHE A 816 -30.79 -4.23 -63.19
C PHE A 816 -32.14 -3.91 -62.52
N TYR A 817 -33.25 -4.33 -63.14
CA TYR A 817 -34.60 -4.13 -62.61
C TYR A 817 -35.47 -5.37 -62.83
N VAL A 818 -36.35 -5.66 -61.86
CA VAL A 818 -37.36 -6.72 -61.95
C VAL A 818 -38.73 -6.05 -62.01
N TYR A 819 -39.48 -6.29 -63.09
CA TYR A 819 -40.79 -5.67 -63.31
C TYR A 819 -41.94 -6.66 -63.08
N SER A 820 -43.05 -6.19 -62.48
CA SER A 820 -44.29 -6.94 -62.30
C SER A 820 -45.41 -6.32 -63.13
N ALA A 821 -46.27 -7.15 -63.74
CA ALA A 821 -47.27 -6.76 -64.74
C ALA A 821 -48.37 -5.78 -64.27
N ALA A 822 -48.33 -5.30 -63.02
CA ALA A 822 -49.39 -4.51 -62.39
C ALA A 822 -49.29 -2.98 -62.59
N ASN A 823 -48.51 -2.48 -63.57
CA ASN A 823 -48.39 -1.05 -63.87
C ASN A 823 -47.89 -0.15 -62.71
N GLN A 824 -47.37 -0.74 -61.63
CA GLN A 824 -46.62 -0.05 -60.60
C GLN A 824 -45.15 -0.41 -60.75
N LEU A 825 -44.31 0.60 -60.98
CA LEU A 825 -42.86 0.49 -60.96
C LEU A 825 -42.43 0.31 -59.50
N LEU A 826 -42.58 -0.90 -58.97
CA LEU A 826 -41.98 -1.27 -57.70
C LEU A 826 -40.49 -1.51 -57.94
N ARG A 827 -39.64 -0.93 -57.10
CA ARG A 827 -38.19 -1.18 -57.08
C ARG A 827 -37.91 -2.26 -56.01
N PRO A 828 -38.02 -3.57 -56.33
CA PRO A 828 -37.77 -4.60 -55.33
C PRO A 828 -36.34 -4.51 -54.78
N PHE A 829 -35.37 -4.22 -55.66
CA PHE A 829 -34.08 -3.60 -55.37
C PHE A 829 -33.43 -3.18 -56.71
N ILE A 830 -32.75 -2.04 -56.73
CA ILE A 830 -31.90 -1.55 -57.83
C ILE A 830 -30.49 -1.48 -57.27
N ILE A 831 -29.51 -1.98 -58.02
CA ILE A 831 -28.10 -1.68 -57.75
C ILE A 831 -27.71 -0.55 -58.68
N GLN A 832 -27.40 0.61 -58.11
CA GLN A 832 -26.93 1.79 -58.83
C GLN A 832 -25.73 2.37 -58.09
N ASP A 833 -24.64 2.62 -58.80
CA ASP A 833 -23.40 3.19 -58.25
C ASP A 833 -22.88 2.44 -56.99
N GLY A 834 -23.05 1.11 -56.97
CA GLY A 834 -22.64 0.24 -55.86
C GLY A 834 -23.59 0.22 -54.66
N VAL A 835 -24.73 0.91 -54.73
CA VAL A 835 -25.71 1.00 -53.64
C VAL A 835 -26.98 0.24 -53.99
N VAL A 836 -27.49 -0.54 -53.03
CA VAL A 836 -28.80 -1.20 -53.13
C VAL A 836 -29.90 -0.21 -52.74
N ILE A 837 -30.78 0.13 -53.67
CA ILE A 837 -31.93 1.01 -53.49
C ILE A 837 -33.20 0.17 -53.59
N ALA A 838 -34.00 0.10 -52.54
CA ALA A 838 -35.25 -0.66 -52.52
C ALA A 838 -36.41 0.14 -51.92
N ASP A 839 -37.60 -0.01 -52.50
CA ASP A 839 -38.85 0.57 -52.00
C ASP A 839 -39.74 -0.53 -51.40
N ASN A 840 -40.44 -0.24 -50.29
CA ASN A 840 -41.36 -1.17 -49.62
C ASN A 840 -40.72 -2.50 -49.18
N LEU A 841 -39.47 -2.47 -48.71
CA LEU A 841 -38.76 -3.65 -48.22
C LEU A 841 -39.48 -4.23 -46.98
N ARG A 842 -40.09 -5.41 -47.12
CA ARG A 842 -40.68 -6.17 -46.01
C ARG A 842 -39.73 -7.28 -45.58
N VAL A 843 -39.14 -7.12 -44.40
CA VAL A 843 -38.19 -8.10 -43.84
C VAL A 843 -38.82 -8.83 -42.66
N ALA A 844 -38.80 -10.16 -42.68
CA ALA A 844 -39.30 -10.97 -41.56
C ALA A 844 -38.31 -11.00 -40.39
N TRP A 845 -37.02 -11.10 -40.68
CA TRP A 845 -35.92 -11.01 -39.73
C TRP A 845 -34.69 -10.42 -40.42
N ALA A 846 -33.92 -9.57 -39.73
CA ALA A 846 -32.64 -9.06 -40.18
C ALA A 846 -31.65 -9.04 -39.02
N LYS A 847 -30.39 -9.40 -39.28
CA LYS A 847 -29.27 -9.09 -38.39
C LYS A 847 -28.51 -7.94 -39.03
N ILE A 848 -28.51 -6.79 -38.37
CA ILE A 848 -27.87 -5.57 -38.87
C ILE A 848 -26.79 -5.18 -37.87
N THR A 849 -25.54 -5.07 -38.32
CA THR A 849 -24.40 -4.73 -37.46
C THR A 849 -24.40 -3.23 -37.15
N ASP A 850 -24.59 -2.40 -38.17
CA ASP A 850 -24.69 -0.95 -38.06
C ASP A 850 -25.83 -0.43 -38.94
N VAL A 851 -26.64 0.48 -38.41
CA VAL A 851 -27.71 1.13 -39.16
C VAL A 851 -27.84 2.58 -38.75
N GLN A 852 -27.83 3.48 -39.73
CA GLN A 852 -28.23 4.88 -39.53
C GLN A 852 -29.66 5.05 -40.06
N ILE A 853 -30.59 5.43 -39.17
CA ILE A 853 -32.00 5.64 -39.53
C ILE A 853 -32.36 7.09 -39.22
N THR A 854 -32.63 7.88 -40.27
CA THR A 854 -33.03 9.29 -40.10
C THR A 854 -34.43 9.42 -39.50
N ASN A 855 -35.38 8.54 -39.89
CA ASN A 855 -36.74 8.50 -39.35
C ASN A 855 -37.23 7.05 -39.26
N ALA A 856 -37.74 6.64 -38.09
CA ALA A 856 -38.29 5.30 -37.86
C ALA A 856 -39.68 5.38 -37.22
N GLN A 857 -40.64 4.62 -37.75
CA GLN A 857 -41.91 4.33 -37.06
C GLN A 857 -41.88 2.88 -36.61
N ILE A 858 -41.65 2.64 -35.31
CA ILE A 858 -41.57 1.31 -34.72
C ILE A 858 -42.76 1.14 -33.77
N ALA A 859 -43.66 0.20 -34.08
CA ALA A 859 -44.87 -0.02 -33.28
C ALA A 859 -44.57 -0.59 -31.89
N ASN A 860 -43.66 -1.57 -31.81
CA ASN A 860 -43.22 -2.19 -30.56
C ASN A 860 -41.69 -2.33 -30.58
N LEU A 861 -41.00 -1.53 -29.77
CA LEU A 861 -39.55 -1.60 -29.60
C LEU A 861 -39.24 -2.36 -28.30
N THR A 862 -38.44 -3.43 -28.39
CA THR A 862 -37.88 -4.13 -27.21
C THR A 862 -36.36 -3.98 -27.25
N VAL A 863 -35.78 -3.30 -26.26
CA VAL A 863 -34.33 -3.11 -26.09
C VAL A 863 -33.87 -3.89 -24.87
N GLY A 864 -32.87 -4.77 -25.02
CA GLY A 864 -32.43 -5.67 -23.95
C GLY A 864 -31.71 -4.97 -22.78
N THR A 865 -30.85 -4.01 -23.09
CA THR A 865 -30.14 -3.17 -22.12
C THR A 865 -30.10 -1.74 -22.66
N SER A 866 -31.06 -0.93 -22.26
CA SER A 866 -31.27 0.40 -22.83
C SER A 866 -30.46 1.47 -22.09
N ASN A 867 -29.41 2.00 -22.72
CA ASN A 867 -28.85 3.32 -22.41
C ASN A 867 -29.77 4.42 -22.96
N LEU A 868 -31.04 4.42 -22.56
CA LEU A 868 -31.95 5.53 -22.86
C LEU A 868 -31.67 6.65 -21.85
N ASP A 869 -31.19 7.79 -22.34
CA ASP A 869 -30.88 8.96 -21.53
C ASP A 869 -32.15 9.58 -20.91
N PHE A 870 -32.00 10.27 -19.77
CA PHE A 870 -33.06 10.72 -18.85
C PHE A 870 -34.06 11.73 -19.46
N ASN A 871 -33.89 12.14 -20.72
CA ASN A 871 -34.76 13.10 -21.42
C ASN A 871 -35.51 12.50 -22.62
N ALA A 872 -35.45 11.18 -22.84
CA ALA A 872 -36.00 10.59 -24.06
C ALA A 872 -37.54 10.58 -24.16
N VAL A 873 -38.28 10.82 -23.05
CA VAL A 873 -39.76 10.85 -23.06
C VAL A 873 -40.28 11.85 -22.02
N THR A 874 -40.99 12.92 -22.42
CA THR A 874 -41.65 13.88 -21.51
C THR A 874 -43.12 14.09 -21.87
N GLN A 875 -44.01 13.85 -20.90
CA GLN A 875 -45.40 14.32 -20.94
C GLN A 875 -45.61 15.29 -19.77
N THR A 876 -46.15 16.50 -20.04
CA THR A 876 -46.27 17.59 -19.06
C THR A 876 -47.73 17.90 -18.74
N THR A 877 -48.10 18.00 -17.46
CA THR A 877 -49.42 18.47 -17.00
C THR A 877 -49.27 19.78 -16.21
N THR A 878 -50.04 20.83 -16.54
CA THR A 878 -49.91 22.17 -15.94
C THR A 878 -51.20 22.61 -15.24
N GLY A 879 -51.12 23.01 -13.97
CA GLY A 879 -52.17 23.76 -13.27
C GLY A 879 -51.86 25.26 -13.31
N VAL A 880 -52.65 26.03 -14.08
CA VAL A 880 -52.51 27.49 -14.21
C VAL A 880 -53.37 28.19 -13.17
N CYS A 881 -52.83 29.16 -12.44
CA CYS A 881 -53.60 29.99 -11.53
C CYS A 881 -53.58 31.47 -11.99
N THR A 882 -54.76 32.09 -12.02
CA THR A 882 -54.95 33.52 -12.31
C THR A 882 -54.44 34.39 -11.15
N ALA A 883 -54.10 35.65 -11.41
CA ALA A 883 -53.56 36.57 -10.40
C ALA A 883 -54.44 36.58 -9.13
N TYR A 884 -53.81 36.43 -7.96
CA TYR A 884 -54.47 36.22 -6.67
C TYR A 884 -53.96 37.24 -5.65
N SER A 885 -54.84 37.98 -4.99
CA SER A 885 -54.47 39.01 -4.00
C SER A 885 -55.37 38.93 -2.78
N GLN A 886 -54.80 39.05 -1.58
CA GLN A 886 -55.52 38.99 -0.32
C GLN A 886 -54.99 40.05 0.67
N GLN A 887 -55.90 40.55 1.51
CA GLN A 887 -55.61 41.52 2.56
C GLN A 887 -56.00 40.94 3.92
N TRP A 888 -55.10 41.08 4.89
CA TRP A 888 -55.32 40.68 6.27
C TRP A 888 -55.07 41.86 7.21
N THR A 889 -56.08 42.17 8.04
CA THR A 889 -56.03 43.27 9.03
C THR A 889 -56.18 42.68 10.43
N VAL A 890 -55.24 42.98 11.33
CA VAL A 890 -55.19 42.43 12.68
C VAL A 890 -55.57 43.52 13.71
N PRO A 891 -56.42 43.22 14.72
CA PRO A 891 -56.83 44.21 15.72
C PRO A 891 -55.65 44.79 16.55
N PRO A 892 -55.64 46.10 16.86
CA PRO A 892 -54.58 46.73 17.65
C PRO A 892 -54.51 46.16 19.08
N GLY A 893 -53.31 45.78 19.55
CA GLY A 893 -53.06 45.27 20.90
C GLY A 893 -52.83 43.76 21.02
N SER A 894 -52.87 43.03 19.90
CA SER A 894 -52.54 41.60 19.82
C SER A 894 -51.03 41.39 19.99
N GLY A 895 -50.56 41.10 21.21
CA GLY A 895 -49.15 40.80 21.47
C GLY A 895 -48.79 39.38 21.04
N GLY A 896 -48.25 39.19 19.83
CA GLY A 896 -47.72 37.91 19.34
C GLY A 896 -47.79 37.77 17.83
N ALA A 897 -46.90 36.98 17.24
CA ALA A 897 -46.90 36.70 15.80
C ALA A 897 -48.11 35.82 15.42
N LEU A 898 -48.92 36.27 14.47
CA LEU A 898 -50.09 35.54 13.97
C LEU A 898 -49.83 35.05 12.55
N VAL A 899 -50.10 33.77 12.28
CA VAL A 899 -49.88 33.11 10.97
C VAL A 899 -51.22 32.75 10.33
N GLN A 900 -51.36 33.02 9.02
CA GLN A 900 -52.52 32.61 8.22
C GLN A 900 -52.10 32.05 6.85
N THR A 901 -52.75 30.98 6.41
CA THR A 901 -52.47 30.29 5.13
C THR A 901 -53.62 30.46 4.14
N TRP A 902 -53.28 30.70 2.87
CA TRP A 902 -54.21 30.98 1.78
C TRP A 902 -53.99 30.00 0.62
N PRO A 903 -54.95 29.16 0.24
CA PRO A 903 -54.78 28.22 -0.88
C PRO A 903 -54.75 28.96 -2.23
N VAL A 904 -53.85 28.54 -3.13
CA VAL A 904 -53.60 29.20 -4.43
C VAL A 904 -53.84 28.29 -5.62
N SER A 905 -53.33 27.05 -5.62
CA SER A 905 -53.51 26.10 -6.74
C SER A 905 -53.39 24.65 -6.28
N THR A 906 -53.91 23.71 -7.07
CA THR A 906 -53.90 22.27 -6.79
C THR A 906 -53.46 21.48 -8.01
N ILE A 907 -52.62 20.45 -7.84
CA ILE A 907 -52.30 19.46 -8.88
C ILE A 907 -52.42 18.04 -8.32
N THR A 908 -52.89 17.11 -9.15
CA THR A 908 -52.98 15.69 -8.76
C THR A 908 -51.95 14.89 -9.53
N VAL A 909 -51.15 14.11 -8.80
CA VAL A 909 -50.10 13.26 -9.33
C VAL A 909 -50.55 11.79 -9.27
N PRO A 910 -50.54 11.05 -10.40
CA PRO A 910 -50.88 9.63 -10.41
C PRO A 910 -49.87 8.78 -9.63
N PRO A 911 -50.28 7.67 -8.97
CA PRO A 911 -49.37 6.79 -8.25
C PRO A 911 -48.42 6.06 -9.20
N GLY A 912 -47.18 5.82 -8.76
CA GLY A 912 -46.20 4.99 -9.45
C GLY A 912 -45.42 5.66 -10.61
N VAL A 913 -45.53 6.98 -10.77
CA VAL A 913 -44.80 7.74 -11.81
C VAL A 913 -43.82 8.70 -11.15
N GLY A 914 -42.54 8.64 -11.55
CA GLY A 914 -41.56 9.63 -11.15
C GLY A 914 -42.01 10.99 -11.64
N SER A 915 -42.12 11.94 -10.72
CA SER A 915 -42.71 13.24 -11.00
C SER A 915 -41.84 14.36 -10.49
N GLN A 916 -41.79 15.47 -11.23
CA GLN A 916 -41.11 16.67 -10.78
C GLN A 916 -42.10 17.81 -10.79
N LEU A 917 -42.31 18.39 -9.61
CA LEU A 917 -43.14 19.57 -9.43
C LEU A 917 -42.29 20.84 -9.60
N SER A 918 -42.83 21.85 -10.28
CA SER A 918 -42.21 23.18 -10.36
C SER A 918 -43.24 24.29 -10.23
N THR A 919 -42.85 25.37 -9.54
CA THR A 919 -43.62 26.61 -9.44
C THR A 919 -42.79 27.77 -9.96
N THR A 920 -43.38 28.62 -10.79
CA THR A 920 -42.75 29.86 -11.27
C THR A 920 -43.76 30.98 -11.19
N GLY A 921 -43.40 32.14 -10.65
CA GLY A 921 -44.27 33.32 -10.55
C GLY A 921 -43.62 34.44 -9.72
N THR A 922 -44.38 35.50 -9.43
CA THR A 922 -43.91 36.63 -8.63
C THR A 922 -44.84 36.86 -7.44
N LEU A 923 -44.26 36.91 -6.23
CA LEU A 923 -44.97 37.21 -4.99
C LEU A 923 -44.62 38.61 -4.51
N GLN A 924 -45.65 39.42 -4.25
CA GLN A 924 -45.53 40.76 -3.70
C GLN A 924 -46.17 40.81 -2.31
N LEU A 925 -45.47 41.42 -1.36
CA LEU A 925 -45.95 41.67 0.00
C LEU A 925 -46.00 43.18 0.23
N TYR A 926 -47.09 43.65 0.82
CA TYR A 926 -47.29 45.01 1.26
C TYR A 926 -47.61 45.03 2.75
N VAL A 927 -47.00 45.95 3.49
CA VAL A 927 -47.27 46.15 4.91
C VAL A 927 -47.62 47.61 5.20
N GLY A 928 -48.67 47.82 5.99
CA GLY A 928 -49.13 49.14 6.40
C GLY A 928 -48.15 49.85 7.34
N ALA A 929 -48.30 51.17 7.47
CA ALA A 929 -47.43 52.02 8.30
C ALA A 929 -47.32 51.50 9.75
N GLY A 930 -46.09 51.33 10.25
CA GLY A 930 -45.84 50.81 11.60
C GLY A 930 -46.09 49.32 11.77
N SER A 931 -46.31 48.57 10.67
CA SER A 931 -46.49 47.12 10.67
C SER A 931 -45.27 46.39 10.11
N ARG A 932 -44.93 45.22 10.67
CA ARG A 932 -43.92 44.28 10.17
C ARG A 932 -44.59 42.95 9.88
N GLY A 933 -44.27 42.36 8.75
CA GLY A 933 -44.86 41.09 8.35
C GLY A 933 -43.98 40.34 7.38
N ARG A 934 -44.29 39.06 7.21
CA ARG A 934 -43.56 38.18 6.31
C ARG A 934 -44.47 37.23 5.56
N VAL A 935 -44.03 36.80 4.38
CA VAL A 935 -44.81 35.87 3.55
C VAL A 935 -43.91 34.77 2.97
N SER A 936 -44.44 33.56 2.86
CA SER A 936 -43.76 32.40 2.27
C SER A 936 -44.74 31.56 1.45
N LEU A 937 -44.21 30.79 0.50
CA LEU A 937 -44.96 29.80 -0.26
C LEU A 937 -44.79 28.43 0.36
N VAL A 938 -45.89 27.71 0.43
CA VAL A 938 -45.96 26.43 1.11
C VAL A 938 -46.66 25.42 0.20
N ILE A 939 -46.03 24.29 -0.07
CA ILE A 939 -46.68 23.15 -0.73
C ILE A 939 -46.98 22.10 0.33
N ARG A 940 -48.24 21.70 0.42
CA ARG A 940 -48.64 20.55 1.24
C ARG A 940 -49.24 19.47 0.37
N ASN A 941 -49.01 18.24 0.76
CA ASN A 941 -49.79 17.13 0.23
C ASN A 941 -51.15 17.19 0.95
N ALA A 942 -52.21 17.56 0.22
CA ALA A 942 -53.56 17.65 0.77
C ALA A 942 -54.16 16.27 1.08
N THR A 943 -53.66 15.21 0.44
CA THR A 943 -54.05 13.82 0.73
C THR A 943 -53.49 13.35 2.08
N THR A 944 -52.26 13.72 2.45
CA THR A 944 -51.59 13.24 3.68
C THR A 944 -51.47 14.29 4.79
N GLY A 945 -51.73 15.57 4.50
CA GLY A 945 -51.59 16.69 5.43
C GLY A 945 -50.14 17.16 5.66
N VAL A 946 -49.16 16.47 5.08
CA VAL A 946 -47.72 16.72 5.32
C VAL A 946 -47.24 17.97 4.57
N LEU A 947 -46.43 18.78 5.25
CA LEU A 947 -45.69 19.88 4.64
C LEU A 947 -44.58 19.31 3.77
N VAL A 948 -44.65 19.57 2.46
CA VAL A 948 -43.71 19.04 1.47
C VAL A 948 -42.60 20.04 1.20
N TYR A 949 -42.95 21.32 1.14
CA TYR A 949 -42.00 22.39 0.92
C TYR A 949 -42.49 23.71 1.51
N ARG A 950 -41.55 24.54 1.98
CA ARG A 950 -41.76 25.93 2.36
C ARG A 950 -40.61 26.77 1.82
N SER A 951 -40.91 27.86 1.13
CA SER A 951 -39.89 28.82 0.69
C SER A 951 -39.36 29.65 1.86
N SER A 952 -38.20 30.27 1.69
CA SER A 952 -37.75 31.34 2.60
C SER A 952 -38.82 32.43 2.71
N TYR A 953 -38.90 33.06 3.88
CA TYR A 953 -39.81 34.18 4.09
C TYR A 953 -39.27 35.43 3.39
N ILE A 954 -40.17 36.17 2.76
CA ILE A 954 -39.94 37.55 2.35
C ILE A 954 -40.39 38.40 3.54
N ASP A 955 -39.44 38.96 4.27
CA ASP A 955 -39.69 39.83 5.41
C ASP A 955 -39.75 41.30 4.96
N LEU A 956 -40.70 42.06 5.51
CA LEU A 956 -40.83 43.50 5.30
C LEU A 956 -41.01 44.22 6.62
N SER A 957 -40.21 45.27 6.81
CA SER A 957 -40.28 46.15 7.98
C SER A 957 -40.05 47.59 7.59
N PRO A 958 -41.10 48.43 7.56
CA PRO A 958 -40.98 49.82 7.16
C PRO A 958 -40.05 50.60 8.09
N SER A 959 -39.16 51.39 7.49
CA SER A 959 -38.26 52.27 8.23
C SER A 959 -39.05 53.38 8.96
N GLY A 960 -38.75 53.59 10.23
CA GLY A 960 -39.62 54.27 11.20
C GLY A 960 -40.05 55.69 10.83
N GLY A 961 -41.36 55.95 10.94
CA GLY A 961 -41.95 57.29 10.89
C GLY A 961 -43.46 57.23 11.07
N THR A 962 -43.98 57.81 12.15
CA THR A 962 -45.41 57.93 12.46
C THR A 962 -46.07 58.87 11.44
N GLY A 963 -46.49 58.32 10.29
CA GLY A 963 -47.23 59.07 9.24
C GLY A 963 -47.00 58.66 7.78
N GLY A 964 -46.18 57.65 7.46
CA GLY A 964 -45.84 57.28 6.07
C GLY A 964 -46.75 56.22 5.43
N THR A 965 -46.97 56.30 4.11
CA THR A 965 -47.65 55.30 3.27
C THR A 965 -46.88 53.97 3.25
N GLY A 966 -47.56 52.81 3.33
CA GLY A 966 -46.93 51.48 3.48
C GLY A 966 -45.93 51.06 2.39
N GLU A 967 -45.10 50.05 2.68
CA GLU A 967 -44.00 49.56 1.82
C GLU A 967 -44.36 48.25 1.10
N THR A 968 -43.84 48.06 -0.13
CA THR A 968 -44.01 46.83 -0.93
C THR A 968 -42.66 46.18 -1.26
N ALA A 969 -42.56 44.86 -1.14
CA ALA A 969 -41.44 44.04 -1.62
C ALA A 969 -41.94 43.00 -2.61
N THR A 970 -41.11 42.70 -3.60
CA THR A 970 -41.40 41.76 -4.68
C THR A 970 -40.26 40.76 -4.79
N SER A 971 -40.57 39.46 -4.87
CA SER A 971 -39.58 38.40 -5.08
C SER A 971 -40.01 37.44 -6.19
N PRO A 972 -39.11 37.11 -7.14
CA PRO A 972 -39.34 36.02 -8.09
C PRO A 972 -39.26 34.67 -7.37
N ILE A 973 -40.05 33.70 -7.81
CA ILE A 973 -40.10 32.37 -7.21
C ILE A 973 -39.37 31.41 -8.12
N ASP A 974 -38.21 30.95 -7.65
CA ASP A 974 -37.36 30.00 -8.36
C ASP A 974 -37.99 28.60 -8.40
N THR A 975 -37.65 27.86 -9.45
CA THR A 975 -38.11 26.48 -9.66
C THR A 975 -37.54 25.58 -8.58
N TYR A 976 -38.40 25.07 -7.69
CA TYR A 976 -38.01 24.11 -6.67
C TYR A 976 -38.38 22.69 -7.07
N GLN A 977 -37.41 21.76 -7.04
CA GLN A 977 -37.65 20.36 -7.34
C GLN A 977 -38.09 19.60 -6.08
N ILE A 978 -39.23 18.95 -6.17
CA ILE A 978 -39.73 18.04 -5.14
C ILE A 978 -39.77 16.66 -5.77
N ASP A 979 -39.15 15.68 -5.11
CA ASP A 979 -39.32 14.27 -5.46
C ASP A 979 -40.51 13.70 -4.68
N PRO A 980 -41.66 13.44 -5.33
CA PRO A 980 -42.83 12.83 -4.72
C PRO A 980 -42.74 11.31 -4.68
N SER A 981 -41.58 10.69 -4.95
CA SER A 981 -41.38 9.24 -4.92
C SER A 981 -41.69 8.57 -3.57
N LEU A 982 -41.92 9.36 -2.52
CA LEU A 982 -42.40 8.90 -1.21
C LEU A 982 -43.94 8.82 -1.09
N SER A 983 -44.69 9.00 -2.18
CA SER A 983 -46.15 9.13 -2.12
C SER A 983 -46.89 7.79 -2.20
N SER A 984 -47.89 7.62 -1.33
CA SER A 984 -48.65 6.37 -1.10
C SER A 984 -49.38 5.83 -2.35
N ALA A 985 -49.87 4.58 -2.30
CA ALA A 985 -50.50 3.83 -3.40
C ALA A 985 -51.74 4.45 -4.09
N ALA A 986 -52.16 5.67 -3.73
CA ALA A 986 -53.28 6.40 -4.31
C ALA A 986 -52.83 7.73 -4.95
N ASN A 987 -53.68 8.35 -5.77
CA ASN A 987 -53.42 9.69 -6.33
C ASN A 987 -53.11 10.69 -5.20
N ASN A 988 -51.94 11.32 -5.25
CA ASN A 988 -51.55 12.33 -4.28
C ASN A 988 -51.87 13.72 -4.84
N THR A 989 -52.69 14.47 -4.11
CA THR A 989 -53.09 15.82 -4.48
C THR A 989 -52.25 16.81 -3.70
N TYR A 990 -51.47 17.61 -4.40
CA TYR A 990 -50.61 18.63 -3.83
C TYR A 990 -51.27 20.00 -3.99
N GLN A 991 -51.30 20.77 -2.90
CA GLN A 991 -51.86 22.12 -2.85
C GLN A 991 -50.76 23.14 -2.52
N LEU A 992 -50.71 24.18 -3.32
CA LEU A 992 -49.88 25.36 -3.11
C LEU A 992 -50.66 26.37 -2.25
N TYR A 993 -50.04 26.84 -1.17
CA TYR A 993 -50.52 27.86 -0.26
C TYR A 993 -49.55 29.03 -0.20
N VAL A 994 -50.06 30.21 0.12
CA VAL A 994 -49.27 31.34 0.63
C VAL A 994 -49.51 31.45 2.12
N GLU A 995 -48.44 31.45 2.90
CA GLU A 995 -48.47 31.63 4.35
C GLU A 995 -47.98 33.04 4.68
N THR A 996 -48.83 33.83 5.32
CA THR A 996 -48.52 35.19 5.80
C THR A 996 -48.44 35.21 7.30
N GLU A 997 -47.49 35.97 7.84
CA GLU A 997 -47.33 36.17 9.28
C GLU A 997 -47.17 37.65 9.60
N VAL A 998 -47.98 38.15 10.54
CA VAL A 998 -47.89 39.52 11.04
C VAL A 998 -47.05 39.50 12.32
N LEU A 999 -45.90 40.17 12.28
CA LEU A 999 -44.94 40.23 13.39
C LEU A 999 -45.20 41.42 14.30
N VAL A 1000 -45.60 42.57 13.74
CA VAL A 1000 -45.98 43.81 14.47
C VAL A 1000 -47.01 44.59 13.62
N GLY A 1001 -47.98 45.29 14.21
CA GLY A 1001 -48.90 46.20 13.49
C GLY A 1001 -50.20 45.58 12.96
N TYR A 1002 -50.92 46.31 12.09
CA TYR A 1002 -52.36 46.11 11.84
C TYR A 1002 -52.76 45.75 10.40
N GLU A 1003 -51.89 45.87 9.39
CA GLU A 1003 -52.27 45.57 8.00
C GLU A 1003 -51.16 44.92 7.16
N LEU A 1004 -51.50 43.79 6.52
CA LEU A 1004 -50.64 43.04 5.61
C LEU A 1004 -51.46 42.66 4.36
N ARG A 1005 -50.97 42.98 3.17
CA ARG A 1005 -51.56 42.55 1.89
C ARG A 1005 -50.53 41.78 1.10
N PHE A 1006 -50.93 40.72 0.40
CA PHE A 1006 -50.06 40.09 -0.57
C PHE A 1006 -50.80 39.90 -1.88
N SER A 1007 -50.06 40.02 -2.98
CA SER A 1007 -50.54 39.68 -4.31
C SER A 1007 -49.55 38.73 -4.97
N PHE A 1008 -50.10 37.89 -5.82
CA PHE A 1008 -49.39 36.84 -6.49
C PHE A 1008 -49.78 36.87 -7.97
N THR A 1009 -48.81 37.04 -8.87
CA THR A 1009 -49.07 37.08 -10.31
C THR A 1009 -48.27 36.00 -11.05
N GLY A 1010 -48.95 35.19 -11.85
CA GLY A 1010 -48.36 34.20 -12.76
C GLY A 1010 -47.81 32.89 -12.18
N PRO A 1011 -48.34 32.28 -11.08
CA PRO A 1011 -47.89 30.96 -10.65
C PRO A 1011 -48.35 29.89 -11.64
N THR A 1012 -47.42 29.22 -12.30
CA THR A 1012 -47.72 27.91 -12.91
C THR A 1012 -47.18 26.82 -12.01
N PHE A 1013 -48.06 25.90 -11.58
CA PHE A 1013 -47.67 24.69 -10.88
C PHE A 1013 -47.69 23.53 -11.89
N LYS A 1014 -46.52 23.00 -12.24
CA LYS A 1014 -46.35 21.99 -13.30
C LYS A 1014 -45.90 20.65 -12.73
N ASN A 1015 -46.25 19.57 -13.43
CA ASN A 1015 -45.74 18.22 -13.19
C ASN A 1015 -45.15 17.62 -14.48
N LEU A 1016 -43.93 17.08 -14.40
CA LEU A 1016 -43.28 16.29 -15.44
C LEU A 1016 -43.39 14.80 -15.09
N LEU A 1017 -43.85 13.96 -16.02
CA LEU A 1017 -44.06 12.52 -15.80
C LEU A 1017 -43.05 11.69 -16.59
N TRP A 1018 -42.36 10.76 -15.92
CA TRP A 1018 -41.60 9.68 -16.57
C TRP A 1018 -41.97 8.32 -15.99
N LYS A 1019 -42.21 7.33 -16.86
CA LYS A 1019 -42.41 5.94 -16.44
C LYS A 1019 -41.02 5.30 -16.27
N ARG A 1020 -40.75 4.79 -15.08
CA ARG A 1020 -39.64 3.85 -14.87
C ARG A 1020 -39.96 2.52 -15.54
#